data_AF-A0A023BAF8-F1
#
_entry.id   AF-A0A023BAF8-F1
#
_cell.length_a   1.000
_cell.length_b   1.000
_cell.length_c   1.000
_cell.angle_alpha   90.00
_cell.angle_beta   90.00
_cell.angle_gamma   90.00
#
_symmetry.space_group_name_H-M   'P 1'
#
loop_
_entity.id
_entity.type
_entity.pdbx_description
1 polymer ?
#
loop_
_entity_poly.entity_id
_entity_poly.type
_entity_poly.pdbx_seq_one_letter_code
_entity_poly.pdbx_strand_id
1 'polypeptide(L)'
;MCELVDGKWLRKNSRMWPIPTTTIIPSYLVIERGSTWVLFSDGYLECFDSKTLARTKRIKSMERRSALGSQITNLPSNTPYDSASPLTQSYSAELHLRVTIACYNCVLQLHVTIACYNCMLQLHVTFACILDQVCIADHHLLYGLNSIGVVSINKETEEVHSIIPIKYLAFCDQRWGIAGKHLLLQFLKHGFVIPDKAVDEAIRDYQELKSTLYAGGESVSSSEVSTFKMKQTLAQMFATGVVCACSTMDDLVSAGSSERRRVEDVVPTSGRKRRGGGDEDARPKRMATKRNVRQRRVGGDVQLLADSAIDMASALSAESRLFGQDGPDEQGVSDKAAGATSNPSAGGGGGGGGGGGGGGGGGRGAGSRSRGQTVATELPRGAFRSNFEQLNLEMAKQVVENFVALRWSNAMIVRFTARALLQSARRLDGRIVTQATPFEEVCVQVNRLVQQENESGQWQDKEPLALYESDKVFKALDNMSRHADRSVKVVKRDAGAAYQLDWEACRGHLQARALNALLSARFGADAARVFALVLDRQGRATAKLRAESNMPDLGSNDNAAFLRYSRFWNDAEVSSYALLAPETARRCLNVLAASGYLNKHLADSVGACPPTTQNKHFWVFGTREEDARQTAIESCYQYVANVFERKEVEVEKLQKLALKADQMTDELAFEMTSREIAEDLLEASLAGIDQTLLILTEL
;
A
#
# COMPACT_ATOMS: atom_id res chain seq x y z
N MET A 1 -35.48 12.67 6.36
CA MET A 1 -35.90 12.58 4.95
C MET A 1 -35.91 13.99 4.40
N CYS A 2 -35.14 14.23 3.34
CA CYS A 2 -35.20 15.46 2.58
C CYS A 2 -35.70 15.07 1.18
N GLU A 3 -36.63 15.85 0.63
CA GLU A 3 -37.19 15.62 -0.69
C GLU A 3 -36.74 16.78 -1.60
N LEU A 4 -36.32 16.45 -2.82
CA LEU A 4 -35.83 17.42 -3.80
C LEU A 4 -36.98 17.77 -4.74
N VAL A 5 -37.47 19.00 -4.67
CA VAL A 5 -38.47 19.54 -5.61
C VAL A 5 -37.89 20.83 -6.18
N ASP A 6 -37.87 20.95 -7.51
CA ASP A 6 -37.39 22.10 -8.28
C ASP A 6 -35.98 22.59 -7.91
N GLY A 7 -35.03 21.65 -7.78
CA GLY A 7 -33.61 21.97 -7.63
C GLY A 7 -33.22 22.65 -6.30
N LYS A 8 -34.10 22.65 -5.28
CA LYS A 8 -33.79 23.22 -3.96
C LYS A 8 -34.15 22.27 -2.83
N TRP A 9 -33.17 22.02 -1.96
CA TRP A 9 -33.35 21.25 -0.73
C TRP A 9 -34.03 22.11 0.34
N LEU A 10 -35.31 21.88 0.61
CA LEU A 10 -36.03 22.53 1.70
C LEU A 10 -36.08 21.64 2.94
N ARG A 11 -35.42 22.07 4.02
CA ARG A 11 -35.62 21.55 5.37
C ARG A 11 -36.55 22.50 6.11
N LYS A 12 -37.64 21.99 6.69
CA LYS A 12 -38.57 22.79 7.52
C LYS A 12 -37.79 23.42 8.69
N ASN A 13 -37.77 24.76 8.72
CA ASN A 13 -37.26 25.67 9.75
C ASN A 13 -35.73 25.82 9.90
N SER A 14 -35.16 26.88 9.29
CA SER A 14 -34.38 27.96 9.96
C SER A 14 -33.57 28.81 8.96
N ARG A 15 -33.31 30.07 9.33
CA ARG A 15 -32.83 31.20 8.49
C ARG A 15 -31.40 31.02 7.95
N MET A 16 -31.19 31.46 6.70
CA MET A 16 -29.90 31.58 6.00
C MET A 16 -29.04 32.74 6.54
N TRP A 17 -27.71 32.55 6.53
CA TRP A 17 -26.66 33.55 6.82
C TRP A 17 -25.72 33.70 5.61
N PRO A 18 -25.05 34.85 5.41
CA PRO A 18 -24.27 35.11 4.19
C PRO A 18 -22.85 34.51 4.22
N ILE A 19 -22.31 34.30 3.02
CA ILE A 19 -21.00 33.69 2.69
C ILE A 19 -19.88 34.75 2.81
N PRO A 20 -18.69 34.42 3.37
CA PRO A 20 -17.60 35.39 3.55
C PRO A 20 -16.78 35.65 2.27
N THR A 21 -16.33 36.90 2.10
CA THR A 21 -15.36 37.34 1.08
C THR A 21 -13.92 37.15 1.54
N THR A 22 -13.05 36.69 0.65
CA THR A 22 -11.62 36.42 0.94
C THR A 22 -10.74 37.34 0.10
N THR A 23 -9.73 37.96 0.71
CA THR A 23 -8.75 38.82 0.02
C THR A 23 -7.33 38.32 0.30
N ILE A 24 -6.54 38.09 -0.74
CA ILE A 24 -5.18 37.55 -0.65
C ILE A 24 -4.16 38.68 -0.83
N ILE A 25 -3.23 38.84 0.12
CA ILE A 25 -2.06 39.73 0.03
C ILE A 25 -0.81 38.84 0.21
N PRO A 26 0.28 39.04 -0.56
CA PRO A 26 1.40 38.12 -0.59
C PRO A 26 2.25 38.27 0.69
N SER A 27 1.80 37.63 1.78
CA SER A 27 2.49 37.30 3.05
C SER A 27 1.49 36.96 4.17
N TYR A 28 0.19 37.24 3.99
CA TYR A 28 -0.83 37.05 5.03
C TYR A 28 -2.16 36.58 4.45
N LEU A 29 -2.81 35.62 5.11
CA LEU A 29 -4.20 35.26 4.87
C LEU A 29 -5.09 35.96 5.90
N VAL A 30 -6.00 36.81 5.43
CA VAL A 30 -6.98 37.50 6.29
C VAL A 30 -8.38 37.03 5.91
N ILE A 31 -9.07 36.40 6.86
CA ILE A 31 -10.47 35.95 6.67
C ILE A 31 -11.36 36.76 7.60
N GLU A 32 -12.30 37.50 7.01
CA GLU A 32 -13.30 38.27 7.75
C GLU A 32 -14.57 37.42 7.94
N ARG A 33 -14.96 37.21 9.20
CA ARG A 33 -16.21 36.51 9.53
C ARG A 33 -16.94 37.24 10.67
N GLY A 34 -17.82 38.15 10.31
CA GLY A 34 -18.54 39.01 11.26
C GLY A 34 -17.60 40.02 11.93
N SER A 35 -17.67 40.18 13.25
CA SER A 35 -16.83 41.13 14.01
C SER A 35 -15.47 40.57 14.41
N THR A 36 -15.04 39.47 13.79
CA THR A 36 -13.84 38.71 14.15
C THR A 36 -12.89 38.64 12.97
N TRP A 37 -11.62 38.96 13.25
CA TRP A 37 -10.54 38.96 12.28
C TRP A 37 -9.55 37.85 12.66
N VAL A 38 -9.17 37.04 11.68
CA VAL A 38 -8.16 35.99 11.84
C VAL A 38 -6.97 36.32 10.96
N LEU A 39 -5.80 36.46 11.57
CA LEU A 39 -4.55 36.74 10.89
C LEU A 39 -3.62 35.53 10.99
N PHE A 40 -3.03 35.12 9.86
CA PHE A 40 -2.04 34.05 9.81
C PHE A 40 -0.66 34.61 9.43
N SER A 41 0.35 34.39 10.28
CA SER A 41 1.76 34.52 9.94
C SER A 41 2.62 33.49 10.69
N ASP A 42 3.57 32.86 10.00
CA ASP A 42 4.64 32.03 10.56
C ASP A 42 4.19 30.99 11.61
N GLY A 43 3.12 30.25 11.33
CA GLY A 43 2.69 29.11 12.14
C GLY A 43 1.96 29.44 13.44
N TYR A 44 1.63 30.71 13.69
CA TYR A 44 0.80 31.13 14.84
C TYR A 44 -0.55 31.69 14.38
N LEU A 45 -1.61 31.33 15.12
CA LEU A 45 -2.97 31.79 14.90
C LEU A 45 -3.34 32.84 15.95
N GLU A 46 -3.55 34.10 15.53
CA GLU A 46 -4.10 35.13 16.40
C GLU A 46 -5.52 35.52 15.97
N CYS A 47 -6.46 35.44 16.92
CA CYS A 47 -7.87 35.80 16.72
C CYS A 47 -8.20 37.08 17.48
N PHE A 48 -8.78 38.06 16.79
CA PHE A 48 -9.21 39.33 17.39
C PHE A 48 -10.73 39.49 17.28
N ASP A 49 -11.40 39.69 18.41
CA ASP A 49 -12.75 40.28 18.44
C ASP A 49 -12.62 41.81 18.45
N SER A 50 -13.48 42.49 17.68
CA SER A 50 -13.70 43.94 17.68
C SER A 50 -13.73 44.58 19.08
N LYS A 51 -14.28 43.89 20.09
CA LYS A 51 -14.34 44.39 21.49
C LYS A 51 -12.99 44.29 22.19
N THR A 52 -12.20 43.28 21.86
CA THR A 52 -10.84 43.07 22.39
C THR A 52 -9.89 44.09 21.76
N LEU A 53 -9.97 44.34 20.45
CA LEU A 53 -9.16 45.36 19.77
C LEU A 53 -9.46 46.79 20.30
N ALA A 54 -10.73 47.08 20.61
CA ALA A 54 -11.13 48.33 21.26
C ALA A 54 -10.64 48.43 22.72
N ARG A 55 -10.61 47.31 23.47
CA ARG A 55 -10.03 47.24 24.83
C ARG A 55 -8.52 47.40 24.82
N THR A 56 -7.80 46.79 23.88
CA THR A 56 -6.33 46.91 23.78
C THR A 56 -5.91 48.31 23.34
N LYS A 57 -6.71 49.00 22.51
CA LYS A 57 -6.54 50.43 22.22
C LYS A 57 -6.80 51.32 23.44
N ARG A 58 -7.73 50.95 24.33
CA ARG A 58 -8.07 51.70 25.56
C ARG A 58 -7.06 51.45 26.71
N ILE A 59 -6.52 50.23 26.80
CA ILE A 59 -5.47 49.86 27.78
C ILE A 59 -4.14 50.53 27.40
N LYS A 60 -3.75 50.51 26.12
CA LYS A 60 -2.57 51.26 25.65
C LYS A 60 -2.73 52.79 25.72
N SER A 61 -3.96 53.32 25.78
CA SER A 61 -4.19 54.76 26.03
C SER A 61 -4.24 55.12 27.52
N MET A 62 -4.48 54.17 28.42
CA MET A 62 -4.40 54.36 29.88
C MET A 62 -2.97 54.18 30.40
N GLU A 63 -2.18 53.27 29.83
CA GLU A 63 -0.75 53.10 30.17
C GLU A 63 0.10 54.32 29.78
N ARG A 64 -0.29 55.09 28.76
CA ARG A 64 0.34 56.39 28.43
C ARG A 64 -0.04 57.54 29.37
N ARG A 65 -1.00 57.36 30.28
CA ARG A 65 -1.38 58.36 31.30
C ARG A 65 -0.94 58.00 32.72
N SER A 66 -0.36 56.82 32.95
CA SER A 66 0.11 56.36 34.27
C SER A 66 1.60 56.60 34.54
N ALA A 67 2.31 57.32 33.64
CA ALA A 67 3.75 57.63 33.77
C ALA A 67 4.03 59.07 34.26
N LEU A 68 3.08 59.68 34.98
CA LEU A 68 3.26 60.98 35.63
C LEU A 68 2.46 61.00 36.94
N GLY A 69 3.15 61.04 38.08
CA GLY A 69 2.55 61.35 39.37
C GLY A 69 2.88 60.36 40.48
N SER A 70 4.10 60.45 41.00
CA SER A 70 4.43 59.99 42.35
C SER A 70 3.96 60.99 43.40
N GLN A 71 3.62 60.47 44.58
CA GLN A 71 3.75 61.04 45.94
C GLN A 71 2.45 61.31 46.73
N ILE A 72 2.59 61.00 48.03
CA ILE A 72 2.00 61.62 49.24
C ILE A 72 1.06 60.72 50.10
N THR A 73 1.73 60.04 51.05
CA THR A 73 1.51 59.90 52.52
C THR A 73 0.29 59.21 53.17
N ASN A 74 0.62 58.28 54.07
CA ASN A 74 0.22 58.07 55.49
C ASN A 74 -1.27 57.90 55.89
N LEU A 75 -1.59 56.68 56.40
CA LEU A 75 -2.32 56.26 57.64
C LEU A 75 -3.56 57.05 58.15
N PRO A 76 -4.47 56.49 59.01
CA PRO A 76 -4.50 55.15 59.64
C PRO A 76 -5.86 54.41 59.60
N SER A 77 -5.80 53.16 60.08
CA SER A 77 -6.87 52.27 60.54
C SER A 77 -7.88 52.89 61.52
N ASN A 78 -9.18 52.62 61.34
CA ASN A 78 -10.05 51.95 62.34
C ASN A 78 -11.54 51.87 61.93
N THR A 79 -12.17 50.78 62.41
CA THR A 79 -13.60 50.57 62.79
C THR A 79 -14.63 50.05 61.76
N PRO A 80 -15.66 49.29 62.24
CA PRO A 80 -16.22 48.08 61.58
C PRO A 80 -17.73 48.14 61.26
N TYR A 81 -18.29 47.00 60.80
CA TYR A 81 -19.68 46.69 60.36
C TYR A 81 -20.00 47.16 58.92
N ASP A 82 -20.65 46.39 58.02
CA ASP A 82 -21.86 45.60 58.26
C ASP A 82 -22.14 44.56 57.15
N SER A 83 -22.75 43.44 57.57
CA SER A 83 -23.63 42.49 56.87
C SER A 83 -23.74 42.49 55.32
N ALA A 84 -23.04 41.57 54.65
CA ALA A 84 -23.37 41.15 53.28
C ALA A 84 -24.24 39.88 53.27
N SER A 85 -25.43 40.01 52.69
CA SER A 85 -26.49 39.01 52.52
C SER A 85 -26.02 37.64 51.92
N PRO A 86 -26.58 36.49 52.36
CA PRO A 86 -26.24 35.16 51.83
C PRO A 86 -26.65 34.94 50.35
N LEU A 87 -27.49 35.81 49.78
CA LEU A 87 -28.01 35.64 48.42
C LEU A 87 -26.95 35.96 47.34
N THR A 88 -25.94 36.77 47.65
CA THR A 88 -24.89 37.12 46.69
C THR A 88 -23.83 36.03 46.50
N GLN A 89 -23.59 35.16 47.49
CA GLN A 89 -22.65 34.04 47.33
C GLN A 89 -23.24 32.89 46.51
N SER A 90 -24.54 32.59 46.65
CA SER A 90 -25.21 31.54 45.88
C SER A 90 -25.25 31.87 44.38
N TYR A 91 -25.54 33.12 44.03
CA TYR A 91 -25.62 33.54 42.62
C TYR A 91 -24.24 33.54 41.95
N SER A 92 -23.18 33.87 42.70
CA SER A 92 -21.80 33.83 42.20
C SER A 92 -21.33 32.39 41.90
N ALA A 93 -21.67 31.44 42.76
CA ALA A 93 -21.30 30.03 42.58
C ALA A 93 -22.03 29.38 41.39
N GLU A 94 -23.32 29.67 41.21
CA GLU A 94 -24.10 29.15 40.09
C GLU A 94 -23.68 29.76 38.75
N LEU A 95 -23.36 31.06 38.73
CA LEU A 95 -22.81 31.71 37.54
C LEU A 95 -21.44 31.14 37.18
N HIS A 96 -20.57 30.89 38.17
CA HIS A 96 -19.29 30.24 37.95
C HIS A 96 -19.46 28.85 37.35
N LEU A 97 -20.36 28.02 37.90
CA LEU A 97 -20.61 26.67 37.39
C LEU A 97 -21.10 26.69 35.94
N ARG A 98 -22.02 27.60 35.59
CA ARG A 98 -22.54 27.72 34.22
C ARG A 98 -21.47 28.19 33.23
N VAL A 99 -20.60 29.12 33.64
CA VAL A 99 -19.46 29.57 32.82
C VAL A 99 -18.44 28.45 32.65
N THR A 100 -18.11 27.70 33.71
CA THR A 100 -17.20 26.56 33.62
C THR A 100 -17.74 25.46 32.70
N ILE A 101 -19.03 25.12 32.78
CA ILE A 101 -19.66 24.14 31.89
C ILE A 101 -19.65 24.63 30.44
N ALA A 102 -19.96 25.91 30.20
CA ALA A 102 -19.92 26.50 28.86
C ALA A 102 -18.50 26.49 28.29
N CYS A 103 -17.49 26.87 29.07
CA CYS A 103 -16.09 26.81 28.66
C CYS A 103 -15.62 25.38 28.40
N TYR A 104 -16.02 24.42 29.23
CA TYR A 104 -15.66 23.01 29.04
C TYR A 104 -16.27 22.45 27.76
N ASN A 105 -17.54 22.77 27.48
CA ASN A 105 -18.21 22.40 26.24
C ASN A 105 -17.56 23.06 25.02
N CYS A 106 -17.17 24.34 25.08
CA CYS A 106 -16.44 25.01 24.00
C CYS A 106 -15.07 24.36 23.75
N VAL A 107 -14.34 23.98 24.81
CA VAL A 107 -13.04 23.29 24.70
C VAL A 107 -13.21 21.89 24.14
N LEU A 108 -14.26 21.16 24.52
CA LEU A 108 -14.59 19.85 23.94
C LEU A 108 -14.95 19.98 22.46
N GLN A 109 -15.75 20.98 22.10
CA GLN A 109 -16.15 21.23 20.72
C GLN A 109 -14.95 21.67 19.87
N LEU A 110 -14.03 22.46 20.44
CA LEU A 110 -12.76 22.82 19.80
C LEU A 110 -11.85 21.61 19.61
N HIS A 111 -11.71 20.74 20.62
CA HIS A 111 -10.93 19.49 20.48
C HIS A 111 -11.54 18.55 19.43
N VAL A 112 -12.86 18.41 19.38
CA VAL A 112 -13.54 17.62 18.34
C VAL A 112 -13.33 18.24 16.96
N THR A 113 -13.38 19.57 16.85
CA THR A 113 -13.15 20.28 15.58
C THR A 113 -11.71 20.14 15.12
N ILE A 114 -10.72 20.30 16.02
CA ILE A 114 -9.30 20.09 15.74
C ILE A 114 -9.03 18.63 15.37
N ALA A 115 -9.62 17.66 16.08
CA ALA A 115 -9.48 16.25 15.76
C ALA A 115 -10.09 15.91 14.39
N CYS A 116 -11.27 16.45 14.06
CA CYS A 116 -11.88 16.28 12.74
C CYS A 116 -11.07 16.97 11.63
N TYR A 117 -10.52 18.16 11.89
CA TYR A 117 -9.70 18.89 10.93
C TYR A 117 -8.37 18.17 10.71
N ASN A 118 -7.72 17.68 11.76
CA ASN A 118 -6.51 16.87 11.67
C ASN A 118 -6.79 15.54 10.96
N CYS A 119 -7.92 14.88 11.20
CA CYS A 119 -8.32 13.69 10.42
C CYS A 119 -8.52 14.03 8.94
N MET A 120 -9.17 15.15 8.62
CA MET A 120 -9.36 15.60 7.24
C MET A 120 -8.04 16.01 6.58
N LEU A 121 -7.13 16.67 7.30
CA LEU A 121 -5.83 17.08 6.80
C LEU A 121 -4.91 15.87 6.61
N GLN A 122 -4.95 14.91 7.53
CA GLN A 122 -4.23 13.65 7.43
C GLN A 122 -4.79 12.81 6.28
N LEU A 123 -6.10 12.81 6.06
CA LEU A 123 -6.74 12.24 4.87
C LEU A 123 -6.26 12.96 3.60
N HIS A 124 -6.22 14.30 3.59
CA HIS A 124 -5.80 15.10 2.45
C HIS A 124 -4.31 14.93 2.13
N VAL A 125 -3.44 14.85 3.13
CA VAL A 125 -2.01 14.58 2.98
C VAL A 125 -1.78 13.14 2.54
N THR A 126 -2.57 12.18 3.04
CA THR A 126 -2.50 10.79 2.56
C THR A 126 -2.98 10.69 1.12
N PHE A 127 -4.05 11.40 0.74
CA PHE A 127 -4.52 11.50 -0.64
C PHE A 127 -3.52 12.23 -1.54
N ALA A 128 -2.93 13.32 -1.08
CA ALA A 128 -1.88 14.03 -1.81
C ALA A 128 -0.67 13.13 -1.99
N CYS A 129 -0.18 12.42 -0.96
CA CYS A 129 0.93 11.48 -1.10
C CYS A 129 0.61 10.27 -1.99
N ILE A 130 -0.65 9.83 -2.06
CA ILE A 130 -1.09 8.76 -2.98
C ILE A 130 -1.20 9.29 -4.41
N LEU A 131 -1.79 10.47 -4.62
CA LEU A 131 -1.96 11.09 -5.93
C LEU A 131 -0.64 11.61 -6.52
N ASP A 132 0.27 12.09 -5.68
CA ASP A 132 1.62 12.55 -6.05
C ASP A 132 2.56 11.37 -6.35
N GLN A 133 2.25 10.16 -5.88
CA GLN A 133 2.88 8.91 -6.35
C GLN A 133 2.19 8.30 -7.58
N VAL A 134 0.96 8.72 -7.91
CA VAL A 134 0.14 8.21 -9.02
C VAL A 134 -0.04 9.30 -10.10
N CYS A 135 0.91 10.23 -10.22
CA CYS A 135 0.81 11.42 -11.07
C CYS A 135 0.12 11.21 -12.43
N ILE A 136 -0.63 12.26 -12.81
CA ILE A 136 -1.52 12.52 -13.96
C ILE A 136 -1.06 11.96 -15.34
N ALA A 137 0.19 11.53 -15.49
CA ALA A 137 0.71 10.86 -16.68
C ALA A 137 0.19 9.42 -16.88
N ASP A 138 -0.33 8.76 -15.84
CA ASP A 138 -0.73 7.34 -15.89
C ASP A 138 -2.16 7.08 -16.39
N HIS A 139 -2.98 8.11 -16.58
CA HIS A 139 -4.37 7.98 -17.03
C HIS A 139 -4.48 7.23 -18.37
N HIS A 140 -3.63 7.53 -19.35
CA HIS A 140 -3.64 6.84 -20.65
C HIS A 140 -3.28 5.34 -20.58
N LEU A 141 -2.44 4.94 -19.62
CA LEU A 141 -2.07 3.55 -19.40
C LEU A 141 -3.21 2.76 -18.72
N LEU A 142 -3.94 3.40 -17.80
CA LEU A 142 -5.10 2.84 -17.12
C LEU A 142 -6.28 2.57 -18.07
N TYR A 143 -6.52 3.44 -19.06
CA TYR A 143 -7.53 3.19 -20.10
C TYR A 143 -7.23 1.92 -20.93
N GLY A 144 -5.95 1.62 -21.17
CA GLY A 144 -5.55 0.34 -21.78
C GLY A 144 -5.89 -0.87 -20.91
N LEU A 145 -5.77 -0.74 -19.59
CA LEU A 145 -6.12 -1.79 -18.61
C LEU A 145 -7.64 -1.98 -18.46
N ASN A 146 -8.46 -0.95 -18.68
CA ASN A 146 -9.93 -1.09 -18.65
C ASN A 146 -10.45 -2.11 -19.70
N SER A 147 -9.67 -2.40 -20.76
CA SER A 147 -9.98 -3.47 -21.73
C SER A 147 -9.52 -4.87 -21.30
N ILE A 148 -8.58 -4.95 -20.34
CA ILE A 148 -8.12 -6.19 -19.73
C ILE A 148 -9.00 -6.41 -18.51
N GLY A 149 -10.14 -7.08 -18.71
CA GLY A 149 -11.10 -7.39 -17.64
C GLY A 149 -10.38 -7.75 -16.34
N VAL A 150 -10.54 -6.89 -15.33
CA VAL A 150 -9.72 -6.78 -14.11
C VAL A 150 -9.85 -8.00 -13.18
N VAL A 151 -10.63 -8.99 -13.59
CA VAL A 151 -10.71 -10.29 -12.92
C VAL A 151 -10.47 -11.36 -13.98
N SER A 152 -9.24 -11.89 -14.03
CA SER A 152 -9.03 -13.18 -14.70
C SER A 152 -9.65 -14.25 -13.81
N ILE A 153 -10.96 -14.45 -13.95
CA ILE A 153 -11.64 -15.63 -13.43
C ILE A 153 -11.28 -16.74 -14.39
N ASN A 154 -10.33 -17.59 -13.99
CA ASN A 154 -10.17 -18.84 -14.71
C ASN A 154 -11.44 -19.68 -14.45
N LYS A 155 -12.37 -19.65 -15.41
CA LYS A 155 -13.66 -20.38 -15.31
C LYS A 155 -13.49 -21.88 -15.11
N GLU A 156 -12.32 -22.44 -15.43
CA GLU A 156 -12.05 -23.88 -15.29
C GLU A 156 -11.42 -24.23 -13.94
N THR A 157 -10.73 -23.31 -13.27
CA THR A 157 -10.15 -23.54 -11.93
C THR A 157 -10.87 -22.83 -10.79
N GLU A 158 -11.85 -21.96 -11.09
CA GLU A 158 -12.49 -21.03 -10.13
C GLU A 158 -11.49 -20.12 -9.40
N GLU A 159 -10.22 -20.10 -9.80
CA GLU A 159 -9.19 -19.30 -9.15
C GLU A 159 -9.21 -17.89 -9.73
N VAL A 160 -9.61 -16.94 -8.89
CA VAL A 160 -9.46 -15.50 -9.12
C VAL A 160 -8.00 -15.15 -8.81
N HIS A 161 -7.12 -15.22 -9.80
CA HIS A 161 -5.66 -15.19 -9.54
C HIS A 161 -5.07 -13.81 -9.25
N SER A 162 -5.77 -12.71 -9.50
CA SER A 162 -5.40 -11.38 -9.02
C SER A 162 -6.53 -10.42 -9.33
N ILE A 163 -6.85 -9.57 -8.36
CA ILE A 163 -7.99 -8.66 -8.49
C ILE A 163 -7.53 -7.35 -9.13
N ILE A 164 -6.24 -6.99 -9.09
CA ILE A 164 -5.80 -5.67 -9.57
C ILE A 164 -4.36 -5.69 -10.14
N PRO A 165 -4.21 -5.70 -11.49
CA PRO A 165 -2.94 -5.54 -12.19
C PRO A 165 -2.08 -4.33 -11.77
N ILE A 166 -2.72 -3.25 -11.30
CA ILE A 166 -2.09 -1.95 -10.99
C ILE A 166 -0.92 -2.09 -10.02
N LYS A 167 -1.03 -2.95 -9.00
CA LYS A 167 0.06 -3.10 -8.03
C LYS A 167 1.26 -3.86 -8.56
N TYR A 168 1.04 -4.85 -9.42
CA TYR A 168 2.15 -5.51 -10.09
C TYR A 168 2.90 -4.53 -10.99
N LEU A 169 2.16 -3.65 -11.68
CA LEU A 169 2.76 -2.59 -12.51
C LEU A 169 3.54 -1.59 -11.67
N ALA A 170 2.99 -1.11 -10.55
CA ALA A 170 3.69 -0.22 -9.62
C ALA A 170 4.93 -0.89 -9.00
N PHE A 171 4.83 -2.17 -8.65
CA PHE A 171 5.96 -2.96 -8.18
C PHE A 171 7.05 -3.08 -9.25
N CYS A 172 6.68 -3.38 -10.49
CA CYS A 172 7.63 -3.48 -11.60
C CYS A 172 8.28 -2.14 -11.94
N ASP A 173 7.53 -1.04 -11.84
CA ASP A 173 8.06 0.31 -12.01
C ASP A 173 9.08 0.64 -10.92
N GLN A 174 8.74 0.35 -9.66
CA GLN A 174 9.67 0.56 -8.55
C GLN A 174 10.96 -0.28 -8.70
N ARG A 175 10.84 -1.51 -9.22
CA ARG A 175 11.96 -2.46 -9.26
C ARG A 175 12.85 -2.33 -10.50
N TRP A 176 12.26 -2.04 -11.65
CA TRP A 176 12.94 -2.03 -12.96
C TRP A 176 12.70 -0.73 -13.75
N GLY A 177 12.05 0.26 -13.13
CA GLY A 177 11.62 1.49 -13.78
C GLY A 177 10.51 1.28 -14.80
N ILE A 178 10.27 2.34 -15.55
CA ILE A 178 9.23 2.42 -16.58
C ILE A 178 9.34 1.27 -17.60
N ALA A 179 10.55 0.80 -17.91
CA ALA A 179 10.77 -0.34 -18.80
C ALA A 179 10.11 -1.63 -18.28
N GLY A 180 10.27 -1.94 -16.99
CA GLY A 180 9.66 -3.12 -16.38
C GLY A 180 8.13 -3.01 -16.31
N LYS A 181 7.62 -1.81 -16.03
CA LYS A 181 6.17 -1.52 -16.03
C LYS A 181 5.54 -1.80 -17.40
N HIS A 182 6.10 -1.25 -18.48
CA HIS A 182 5.55 -1.46 -19.84
C HIS A 182 5.72 -2.91 -20.32
N LEU A 183 6.83 -3.57 -19.98
CA LEU A 183 7.02 -4.98 -20.31
C LEU A 183 5.97 -5.86 -19.62
N LEU A 184 5.78 -5.69 -18.31
CA LEU A 184 4.75 -6.43 -17.57
C LEU A 184 3.36 -6.14 -18.15
N LEU A 185 3.07 -4.89 -18.50
CA LEU A 185 1.80 -4.52 -19.14
C LEU A 185 1.53 -5.33 -20.41
N GLN A 186 2.53 -5.56 -21.28
CA GLN A 186 2.34 -6.38 -22.48
C GLN A 186 2.03 -7.83 -22.13
N PHE A 187 2.71 -8.40 -21.13
CA PHE A 187 2.42 -9.76 -20.66
C PHE A 187 1.00 -9.87 -20.08
N LEU A 188 0.53 -8.85 -19.37
CA LEU A 188 -0.83 -8.82 -18.81
C LEU A 188 -1.89 -8.60 -19.89
N LYS A 189 -1.63 -7.77 -20.90
CA LYS A 189 -2.52 -7.51 -22.06
C LYS A 189 -2.74 -8.76 -22.90
N HIS A 190 -1.66 -9.47 -23.20
CA HIS A 190 -1.68 -10.54 -24.20
C HIS A 190 -1.63 -11.95 -23.60
N GLY A 191 -1.32 -12.08 -22.31
CA GLY A 191 -1.13 -13.35 -21.60
C GLY A 191 0.16 -14.08 -22.00
N PHE A 192 0.32 -14.36 -23.30
CA PHE A 192 1.44 -15.09 -23.90
C PHE A 192 2.08 -14.27 -25.01
N VAL A 193 3.34 -13.87 -24.85
CA VAL A 193 4.04 -13.00 -25.81
C VAL A 193 5.44 -13.50 -26.10
N ILE A 194 5.84 -13.43 -27.37
CA ILE A 194 7.24 -13.67 -27.78
C ILE A 194 8.08 -12.48 -27.28
N PRO A 195 9.23 -12.69 -26.63
CA PRO A 195 10.08 -11.64 -26.05
C PRO A 195 10.32 -10.43 -26.95
N ASP A 196 10.71 -10.65 -28.21
CA ASP A 196 10.99 -9.55 -29.14
C ASP A 196 9.74 -8.72 -29.43
N LYS A 197 8.58 -9.38 -29.60
CA LYS A 197 7.30 -8.69 -29.80
C LYS A 197 6.88 -7.88 -28.57
N ALA A 198 7.06 -8.44 -27.36
CA ALA A 198 6.77 -7.74 -26.12
C ALA A 198 7.64 -6.48 -25.96
N VAL A 199 8.92 -6.57 -26.34
CA VAL A 199 9.85 -5.44 -26.34
C VAL A 199 9.41 -4.37 -27.36
N ASP A 200 9.08 -4.77 -28.59
CA ASP A 200 8.67 -3.84 -29.64
C ASP A 200 7.36 -3.11 -29.28
N GLU A 201 6.39 -3.82 -28.70
CA GLU A 201 5.12 -3.25 -28.22
C GLU A 201 5.33 -2.35 -27.00
N ALA A 202 6.18 -2.75 -26.04
CA ALA A 202 6.52 -1.93 -24.88
C ALA A 202 7.22 -0.62 -25.28
N ILE A 203 8.11 -0.65 -26.29
CA ILE A 203 8.75 0.56 -26.82
C ILE A 203 7.73 1.46 -27.49
N ARG A 204 6.79 0.89 -28.25
CA ARG A 204 5.72 1.65 -28.91
C ARG A 204 4.84 2.36 -27.88
N ASP A 205 4.36 1.63 -26.87
CA ASP A 205 3.53 2.18 -25.79
C ASP A 205 4.28 3.30 -25.03
N TYR A 206 5.59 3.13 -24.79
CA TYR A 206 6.42 4.16 -24.16
C TYR A 206 6.58 5.40 -25.04
N GLN A 207 6.79 5.24 -26.35
CA GLN A 207 6.92 6.35 -27.29
C GLN A 207 5.60 7.12 -27.45
N GLU A 208 4.47 6.41 -27.45
CA GLU A 208 3.15 7.02 -27.48
C GLU A 208 2.91 7.84 -26.20
N LEU A 209 3.15 7.26 -25.03
CA LEU A 209 3.08 7.97 -23.75
C LEU A 209 3.97 9.22 -23.75
N LYS A 210 5.22 9.07 -24.20
CA LYS A 210 6.16 10.18 -24.37
C LYS A 210 5.58 11.28 -25.26
N SER A 211 4.99 10.93 -26.40
CA SER A 211 4.39 11.90 -27.32
C SER A 211 3.21 12.65 -26.71
N THR A 212 2.36 11.97 -25.92
CA THR A 212 1.21 12.60 -25.25
C THR A 212 1.64 13.59 -24.17
N LEU A 213 2.67 13.25 -23.39
CA LEU A 213 3.19 14.11 -22.32
C LEU A 213 3.92 15.35 -22.87
N TYR A 214 4.63 15.21 -23.99
CA TYR A 214 5.44 16.30 -24.57
C TYR A 214 4.73 17.13 -25.63
N ALA A 215 3.47 16.85 -25.94
CA ALA A 215 2.65 17.74 -26.77
C ALA A 215 2.54 19.17 -26.20
N GLY A 216 2.87 19.36 -24.91
CA GLY A 216 2.91 20.66 -24.21
C GLY A 216 4.17 21.53 -24.38
N GLY A 217 5.18 21.12 -25.16
CA GLY A 217 6.26 22.01 -25.59
C GLY A 217 7.52 22.12 -24.72
N GLU A 218 7.61 21.40 -23.60
CA GLU A 218 8.86 21.34 -22.82
C GLU A 218 9.74 20.15 -23.26
N SER A 219 10.85 20.45 -23.93
CA SER A 219 11.85 19.46 -24.33
C SER A 219 12.65 18.97 -23.11
N VAL A 220 12.08 18.08 -22.30
CA VAL A 220 12.87 17.37 -21.29
C VAL A 220 13.76 16.37 -22.02
N SER A 221 15.06 16.42 -21.76
CA SER A 221 16.06 15.46 -22.24
C SER A 221 15.89 14.10 -21.54
N SER A 222 14.71 13.48 -21.65
CA SER A 222 14.50 12.13 -21.15
C SER A 222 15.24 11.16 -22.06
N SER A 223 16.26 10.51 -21.50
CA SER A 223 17.03 9.47 -22.16
C SER A 223 16.08 8.49 -22.85
N GLU A 224 16.19 8.37 -24.18
CA GLU A 224 15.37 7.43 -24.93
C GLU A 224 15.55 6.02 -24.35
N VAL A 225 14.44 5.36 -24.02
CA VAL A 225 14.49 3.98 -23.58
C VAL A 225 14.89 3.13 -24.78
N SER A 226 16.16 2.75 -24.82
CA SER A 226 16.69 1.96 -25.92
C SER A 226 16.14 0.54 -25.89
N THR A 227 16.02 -0.08 -27.07
CA THR A 227 15.70 -1.51 -27.20
C THR A 227 16.62 -2.37 -26.36
N PHE A 228 17.89 -1.97 -26.23
CA PHE A 228 18.86 -2.63 -25.36
C PHE A 228 18.43 -2.62 -23.89
N LYS A 229 18.02 -1.46 -23.35
CA LYS A 229 17.55 -1.35 -21.96
C LYS A 229 16.30 -2.18 -21.69
N MET A 230 15.35 -2.21 -22.65
CA MET A 230 14.16 -3.08 -22.55
C MET A 230 14.53 -4.57 -22.55
N LYS A 231 15.42 -5.01 -23.45
CA LYS A 231 15.90 -6.41 -23.47
C LYS A 231 16.65 -6.80 -22.20
N GLN A 232 17.50 -5.91 -21.68
CA GLN A 232 18.19 -6.10 -20.41
C GLN A 232 17.19 -6.22 -19.25
N THR A 233 16.18 -5.36 -19.21
CA THR A 233 15.12 -5.39 -18.19
C THR A 233 14.32 -6.68 -18.27
N LEU A 234 13.95 -7.12 -19.48
CA LEU A 234 13.27 -8.39 -19.69
C LEU A 234 14.09 -9.58 -19.21
N ALA A 235 15.40 -9.59 -19.47
CA ALA A 235 16.31 -10.61 -18.97
C ALA A 235 16.38 -10.62 -17.43
N GLN A 236 16.37 -9.46 -16.78
CA GLN A 236 16.31 -9.35 -15.31
C GLN A 236 14.96 -9.85 -14.75
N MET A 237 13.83 -9.52 -15.40
CA MET A 237 12.52 -10.03 -15.02
C MET A 237 12.41 -11.56 -15.19
N PHE A 238 13.08 -12.11 -16.21
CA PHE A 238 13.19 -13.55 -16.40
C PHE A 238 14.07 -14.20 -15.33
N ALA A 239 15.24 -13.62 -15.03
CA ALA A 239 16.16 -14.14 -14.01
C ALA A 239 15.55 -14.12 -12.59
N THR A 240 14.66 -13.16 -12.31
CA THR A 240 13.90 -13.10 -11.03
C THR A 240 12.66 -14.01 -11.02
N GLY A 241 12.34 -14.66 -12.15
CA GLY A 241 11.19 -15.55 -12.29
C GLY A 241 9.84 -14.84 -12.40
N VAL A 242 9.81 -13.50 -12.45
CA VAL A 242 8.58 -12.70 -12.63
C VAL A 242 7.97 -12.93 -14.01
N VAL A 243 8.80 -13.18 -15.00
CA VAL A 243 8.38 -13.68 -16.31
C VAL A 243 8.96 -15.08 -16.49
N CYS A 244 8.17 -16.02 -16.96
CA CYS A 244 8.61 -17.39 -17.20
C CYS A 244 8.38 -17.79 -18.67
N ALA A 245 9.27 -18.62 -19.19
CA ALA A 245 9.08 -19.25 -20.48
C ALA A 245 8.00 -20.35 -20.34
N CYS A 246 7.13 -20.46 -21.33
CA CYS A 246 6.10 -21.49 -21.34
C CYS A 246 6.76 -22.85 -21.59
N SER A 247 6.73 -23.73 -20.60
CA SER A 247 7.50 -24.98 -20.60
C SER A 247 6.89 -26.10 -21.44
N THR A 248 5.60 -26.03 -21.80
CA THR A 248 4.92 -27.13 -22.50
C THR A 248 4.05 -26.67 -23.69
N MET A 249 3.95 -27.52 -24.71
CA MET A 249 2.91 -27.39 -25.73
C MET A 249 1.51 -27.44 -25.11
N ASP A 250 1.33 -28.11 -23.98
CA ASP A 250 0.05 -28.16 -23.26
C ASP A 250 -0.33 -26.78 -22.68
N ASP A 251 0.63 -25.97 -22.23
CA ASP A 251 0.41 -24.56 -21.88
C ASP A 251 -0.09 -23.76 -23.10
N LEU A 252 0.53 -23.98 -24.27
CA LEU A 252 0.17 -23.29 -25.52
C LEU A 252 -1.19 -23.73 -26.07
N VAL A 253 -1.53 -25.02 -25.95
CA VAL A 253 -2.83 -25.57 -26.39
C VAL A 253 -3.96 -25.06 -25.48
N SER A 254 -3.71 -24.98 -24.18
CA SER A 254 -4.65 -24.39 -23.22
C SER A 254 -4.93 -22.92 -23.57
N ALA A 255 -3.89 -22.15 -23.88
CA ALA A 255 -4.01 -20.75 -24.31
C ALA A 255 -4.73 -20.57 -25.67
N GLY A 256 -4.44 -21.42 -26.65
CA GLY A 256 -5.10 -21.37 -27.96
C GLY A 256 -6.60 -21.71 -27.90
N SER A 257 -7.01 -22.49 -26.90
CA SER A 257 -8.41 -22.87 -26.70
C SER A 257 -9.26 -21.76 -26.06
N SER A 258 -8.70 -20.92 -25.19
CA SER A 258 -9.39 -19.75 -24.62
C SER A 258 -9.61 -18.64 -25.65
N GLU A 259 -8.65 -18.43 -26.56
CA GLU A 259 -8.75 -17.41 -27.62
C GLU A 259 -9.80 -17.81 -28.68
N ARG A 260 -9.87 -19.10 -29.07
CA ARG A 260 -10.87 -19.58 -30.05
C ARG A 260 -12.30 -19.50 -29.53
N ARG A 261 -12.55 -19.74 -28.23
CA ARG A 261 -13.90 -19.58 -27.65
C ARG A 261 -14.38 -18.12 -27.64
N ARG A 262 -13.48 -17.13 -27.51
CA ARG A 262 -13.86 -15.70 -27.61
C ARG A 262 -14.34 -15.29 -29.00
N VAL A 263 -13.90 -15.98 -30.06
CA VAL A 263 -14.30 -15.67 -31.44
C VAL A 263 -15.61 -16.36 -31.84
N GLU A 264 -15.95 -17.51 -31.25
CA GLU A 264 -17.16 -18.26 -31.59
C GLU A 264 -18.44 -17.73 -30.91
N ASP A 265 -18.33 -16.98 -29.81
CA ASP A 265 -19.50 -16.43 -29.08
C ASP A 265 -20.10 -15.14 -29.71
N VAL A 266 -19.56 -14.63 -30.83
CA VAL A 266 -20.02 -13.36 -31.46
C VAL A 266 -20.77 -13.56 -32.79
N VAL A 267 -21.00 -14.80 -33.25
CA VAL A 267 -21.78 -15.04 -34.48
C VAL A 267 -23.13 -15.70 -34.15
N PRO A 268 -24.26 -14.99 -34.26
CA PRO A 268 -25.56 -15.63 -34.23
C PRO A 268 -25.73 -16.44 -35.52
N THR A 269 -25.53 -17.75 -35.43
CA THR A 269 -25.85 -18.67 -36.53
C THR A 269 -27.37 -18.77 -36.65
N SER A 270 -27.92 -17.85 -37.43
CA SER A 270 -29.31 -17.94 -37.89
C SER A 270 -29.47 -19.10 -38.89
N GLY A 271 -30.43 -19.97 -38.59
CA GLY A 271 -31.19 -20.69 -39.62
C GLY A 271 -30.63 -22.02 -40.13
N ARG A 272 -31.01 -23.13 -39.49
CA ARG A 272 -31.42 -24.31 -40.27
C ARG A 272 -32.51 -25.13 -39.56
N LYS A 273 -33.73 -24.90 -40.02
CA LYS A 273 -34.93 -25.70 -39.76
C LYS A 273 -34.75 -27.07 -40.42
N ARG A 274 -34.66 -28.15 -39.65
CA ARG A 274 -34.93 -29.51 -40.15
C ARG A 274 -35.96 -30.19 -39.26
N ARG A 275 -37.12 -30.43 -39.88
CA ARG A 275 -38.16 -31.35 -39.42
C ARG A 275 -37.65 -32.79 -39.60
N GLY A 276 -38.02 -33.65 -38.66
CA GLY A 276 -38.48 -35.00 -38.97
C GLY A 276 -37.65 -36.15 -38.39
N GLY A 277 -38.23 -36.82 -37.38
CA GLY A 277 -38.41 -38.27 -37.42
C GLY A 277 -37.44 -39.13 -36.60
N GLY A 278 -37.97 -39.70 -35.51
CA GLY A 278 -38.00 -41.15 -35.28
C GLY A 278 -36.77 -41.83 -34.66
N ASP A 279 -37.06 -42.57 -33.57
CA ASP A 279 -36.33 -43.74 -33.04
C ASP A 279 -34.91 -43.50 -32.50
N GLU A 280 -34.41 -44.17 -31.48
CA GLU A 280 -34.89 -45.17 -30.52
C GLU A 280 -33.81 -45.20 -29.41
N ASP A 281 -34.12 -45.83 -28.28
CA ASP A 281 -33.30 -46.06 -27.11
C ASP A 281 -31.80 -46.36 -27.34
N ALA A 282 -30.92 -45.52 -26.79
CA ALA A 282 -29.57 -45.93 -26.39
C ALA A 282 -29.01 -45.02 -25.29
N ARG A 283 -29.30 -45.34 -24.02
CA ARG A 283 -28.52 -44.84 -22.87
C ARG A 283 -27.16 -45.55 -22.84
N PRO A 284 -26.01 -44.85 -22.84
CA PRO A 284 -24.77 -45.47 -22.41
C PRO A 284 -24.63 -45.35 -20.89
N LYS A 285 -24.57 -46.50 -20.23
CA LYS A 285 -24.14 -46.62 -18.83
C LYS A 285 -22.71 -46.09 -18.70
N ARG A 286 -22.53 -45.00 -17.95
CA ARG A 286 -21.22 -44.54 -17.47
C ARG A 286 -20.62 -45.60 -16.53
N MET A 287 -19.64 -46.35 -17.02
CA MET A 287 -18.74 -47.12 -16.16
C MET A 287 -17.66 -46.19 -15.59
N ALA A 288 -17.55 -46.18 -14.28
CA ALA A 288 -16.50 -45.50 -13.53
C ALA A 288 -15.20 -46.30 -13.61
N THR A 289 -14.29 -45.88 -14.48
CA THR A 289 -12.90 -46.36 -14.47
C THR A 289 -12.05 -45.41 -13.63
N LYS A 290 -11.69 -45.85 -12.42
CA LYS A 290 -10.64 -45.24 -11.59
C LYS A 290 -9.32 -45.29 -12.36
N ARG A 291 -8.92 -44.16 -12.97
CA ARG A 291 -7.61 -43.99 -13.60
C ARG A 291 -6.66 -43.42 -12.56
N ASN A 292 -5.83 -44.27 -11.97
CA ASN A 292 -4.69 -43.85 -11.14
C ASN A 292 -3.67 -43.16 -12.05
N VAL A 293 -3.76 -41.83 -12.13
CA VAL A 293 -2.71 -41.00 -12.73
C VAL A 293 -1.62 -40.81 -11.68
N ARG A 294 -0.51 -41.53 -11.86
CA ARG A 294 0.76 -41.25 -11.18
C ARG A 294 1.21 -39.85 -11.63
N GLN A 295 1.10 -38.85 -10.74
CA GLN A 295 1.81 -37.58 -10.88
C GLN A 295 3.32 -37.89 -10.98
N ARG A 296 3.89 -37.75 -12.17
CA ARG A 296 5.34 -37.64 -12.34
C ARG A 296 5.73 -36.23 -11.90
N ARG A 297 6.66 -36.13 -10.94
CA ARG A 297 7.30 -34.89 -10.51
C ARG A 297 8.13 -34.34 -11.69
N VAL A 298 7.82 -33.14 -12.16
CA VAL A 298 8.56 -32.41 -13.22
C VAL A 298 9.26 -31.15 -12.66
N GLY A 299 9.36 -31.01 -11.34
CA GLY A 299 9.91 -29.79 -10.71
C GLY A 299 11.44 -29.66 -10.66
N GLY A 300 12.21 -30.59 -11.23
CA GLY A 300 13.68 -30.60 -11.09
C GLY A 300 14.42 -29.70 -12.09
N ASP A 301 13.99 -29.70 -13.36
CA ASP A 301 14.82 -29.16 -14.45
C ASP A 301 14.65 -27.64 -14.63
N VAL A 302 13.53 -27.06 -14.18
CA VAL A 302 13.29 -25.60 -14.24
C VAL A 302 14.12 -24.85 -13.19
N GLN A 303 14.39 -25.48 -12.04
CA GLN A 303 15.19 -24.88 -10.96
C GLN A 303 16.66 -24.74 -11.35
N LEU A 304 17.22 -25.72 -12.07
CA LEU A 304 18.61 -25.68 -12.58
C LEU A 304 18.82 -24.55 -13.60
N LEU A 305 17.80 -24.21 -14.39
CA LEU A 305 17.83 -23.07 -15.32
C LEU A 305 17.75 -21.72 -14.59
N ALA A 306 16.99 -21.64 -13.50
CA ALA A 306 16.88 -20.44 -12.68
C ALA A 306 18.18 -20.17 -11.88
N ASP A 307 18.78 -21.19 -11.29
CA ASP A 307 20.05 -21.05 -10.56
C ASP A 307 21.20 -20.62 -11.50
N SER A 308 21.22 -21.14 -12.74
CA SER A 308 22.15 -20.68 -13.78
C SER A 308 21.90 -19.22 -14.21
N ALA A 309 20.64 -18.76 -14.23
CA ALA A 309 20.30 -17.36 -14.54
C ALA A 309 20.72 -16.37 -13.44
N ILE A 310 20.71 -16.80 -12.17
CA ILE A 310 21.17 -15.98 -11.03
C ILE A 310 22.69 -15.79 -11.05
N ASP A 311 23.46 -16.83 -11.39
CA ASP A 311 24.91 -16.75 -11.58
C ASP A 311 25.26 -15.82 -12.77
N MET A 312 24.48 -15.86 -13.85
CA MET A 312 24.63 -14.96 -15.00
C MET A 312 24.31 -13.50 -14.67
N ALA A 313 23.24 -13.22 -13.92
CA ALA A 313 22.91 -11.86 -13.49
C ALA A 313 23.97 -11.26 -12.55
N SER A 314 24.58 -12.10 -11.71
CA SER A 314 25.69 -11.71 -10.82
C SER A 314 26.97 -11.36 -11.58
N ALA A 315 27.26 -12.06 -12.69
CA ALA A 315 28.38 -11.74 -13.57
C ALA A 315 28.21 -10.39 -14.30
N LEU A 316 26.99 -10.08 -14.75
CA LEU A 316 26.67 -8.81 -15.42
C LEU A 316 26.81 -7.59 -14.49
N SER A 317 26.50 -7.75 -13.20
CA SER A 317 26.69 -6.67 -12.22
C SER A 317 28.16 -6.41 -11.88
N ALA A 318 29.06 -7.39 -12.08
CA ALA A 318 30.49 -7.26 -11.83
C ALA A 318 31.22 -6.55 -12.98
N GLU A 319 30.79 -6.76 -14.23
CA GLU A 319 31.41 -6.13 -15.42
C GLU A 319 31.12 -4.63 -15.54
N SER A 320 29.96 -4.16 -15.06
CA SER A 320 29.61 -2.72 -15.10
C SER A 320 30.50 -1.84 -14.21
N ARG A 321 31.28 -2.43 -13.28
CA ARG A 321 32.18 -1.71 -12.36
C ARG A 321 33.58 -1.44 -12.94
N LEU A 322 33.93 -2.06 -14.07
CA LEU A 322 35.26 -1.95 -14.69
C LEU A 322 35.41 -0.80 -15.69
N PHE A 323 34.33 -0.06 -15.98
CA PHE A 323 34.31 1.01 -17.00
C PHE A 323 34.04 2.42 -16.46
N GLY A 324 34.22 2.64 -15.16
CA GLY A 324 33.95 3.92 -14.49
C GLY A 324 35.17 4.58 -13.87
N GLN A 325 36.26 4.78 -14.61
CA GLN A 325 37.33 5.71 -14.23
C GLN A 325 38.11 6.12 -15.49
N ASP A 326 37.76 7.29 -16.03
CA ASP A 326 38.64 8.19 -16.77
C ASP A 326 37.86 9.51 -16.96
N GLY A 327 38.03 10.43 -16.00
CA GLY A 327 37.54 11.80 -16.10
C GLY A 327 38.57 12.65 -16.86
N PRO A 328 38.15 13.60 -17.71
CA PRO A 328 39.08 14.53 -18.33
C PRO A 328 39.43 15.65 -17.34
N ASP A 329 40.73 15.93 -17.23
CA ASP A 329 41.30 17.05 -16.46
C ASP A 329 40.79 18.41 -17.00
N GLU A 330 40.13 19.18 -16.14
CA GLU A 330 39.83 20.60 -16.36
C GLU A 330 41.04 21.45 -15.92
N GLN A 331 41.72 22.08 -16.88
CA GLN A 331 42.52 23.28 -16.64
C GLN A 331 41.66 24.52 -16.90
N GLY A 332 41.46 25.32 -15.85
CA GLY A 332 40.66 26.53 -15.89
C GLY A 332 41.36 27.70 -16.59
N VAL A 333 40.54 28.58 -17.19
CA VAL A 333 40.82 30.01 -17.31
C VAL A 333 39.50 30.78 -17.19
N SER A 334 39.59 31.86 -16.43
CA SER A 334 38.58 32.84 -16.04
C SER A 334 38.01 33.72 -17.16
N ASP A 335 36.77 34.16 -16.91
CA ASP A 335 36.23 35.51 -17.09
C ASP A 335 35.84 36.08 -18.48
N LYS A 336 34.57 36.54 -18.46
CA LYS A 336 33.95 37.72 -19.11
C LYS A 336 33.08 37.53 -20.36
N ALA A 337 31.78 37.57 -20.06
CA ALA A 337 30.82 38.62 -20.44
C ALA A 337 30.44 38.84 -21.92
N ALA A 338 29.11 38.91 -22.05
CA ALA A 338 28.30 39.68 -22.99
C ALA A 338 27.96 39.07 -24.35
N GLY A 339 26.64 39.04 -24.59
CA GLY A 339 26.10 39.72 -25.77
C GLY A 339 25.55 38.80 -26.85
N ALA A 340 24.22 38.76 -26.91
CA ALA A 340 23.44 38.34 -28.06
C ALA A 340 23.97 38.93 -29.39
N THR A 341 23.91 38.16 -30.47
CA THR A 341 23.05 38.43 -31.65
C THR A 341 23.49 37.60 -32.87
N SER A 342 22.48 37.04 -33.56
CA SER A 342 22.35 36.80 -35.00
C SER A 342 23.56 36.39 -35.87
N ASN A 343 23.38 35.26 -36.58
CA ASN A 343 23.81 35.02 -37.97
C ASN A 343 23.77 36.32 -38.83
N PRO A 344 24.61 36.51 -39.87
CA PRO A 344 24.77 35.50 -40.92
C PRO A 344 26.08 35.50 -41.76
N SER A 345 26.15 34.53 -42.67
CA SER A 345 26.67 34.63 -44.04
C SER A 345 28.18 34.84 -44.33
N ALA A 346 28.68 33.87 -45.10
CA ALA A 346 29.47 34.04 -46.32
C ALA A 346 30.93 34.54 -46.27
N GLY A 347 31.73 33.87 -47.13
CA GLY A 347 33.08 34.26 -47.53
C GLY A 347 34.15 33.57 -46.71
N GLY A 348 35.12 32.84 -47.25
CA GLY A 348 35.69 32.91 -48.59
C GLY A 348 37.21 32.98 -48.42
N GLY A 349 37.93 32.18 -49.21
CA GLY A 349 39.40 32.18 -49.26
C GLY A 349 40.06 31.50 -48.05
N GLY A 350 41.12 30.72 -48.17
CA GLY A 350 42.11 30.62 -49.23
C GLY A 350 43.45 30.42 -48.54
N GLY A 351 44.34 29.62 -49.16
CA GLY A 351 45.76 29.65 -48.85
C GLY A 351 46.24 28.56 -47.88
N GLY A 352 46.81 27.51 -48.48
CA GLY A 352 48.26 27.40 -48.48
C GLY A 352 48.94 26.73 -47.28
N GLY A 353 49.71 25.69 -47.60
CA GLY A 353 51.06 25.59 -47.05
C GLY A 353 51.33 24.38 -46.17
N GLY A 354 51.97 23.38 -46.78
CA GLY A 354 53.31 23.00 -46.31
C GLY A 354 53.39 21.97 -45.19
N GLY A 355 53.69 20.73 -45.60
CA GLY A 355 55.00 20.14 -45.33
C GLY A 355 55.30 19.68 -43.90
N GLY A 356 55.52 18.38 -43.75
CA GLY A 356 56.13 17.84 -42.54
C GLY A 356 56.06 16.32 -42.52
N GLY A 357 56.86 15.67 -43.36
CA GLY A 357 57.04 14.22 -43.30
C GLY A 357 57.81 13.78 -42.06
N GLY A 358 57.82 12.48 -41.83
CA GLY A 358 58.88 11.84 -41.06
C GLY A 358 58.43 10.75 -40.10
N GLY A 359 58.67 9.50 -40.51
CA GLY A 359 59.42 8.59 -39.66
C GLY A 359 58.62 7.73 -38.68
N GLY A 360 58.27 6.54 -39.17
CA GLY A 360 58.51 5.22 -38.57
C GLY A 360 58.93 5.10 -37.09
N GLY A 361 58.31 4.14 -36.41
CA GLY A 361 58.84 3.62 -35.15
C GLY A 361 57.94 2.54 -34.59
N GLY A 362 58.23 1.29 -34.93
CA GLY A 362 57.52 0.12 -34.41
C GLY A 362 57.63 0.01 -32.89
N GLY A 363 56.52 -0.39 -32.28
CA GLY A 363 56.46 -0.77 -30.87
C GLY A 363 55.39 -1.83 -30.71
N ARG A 364 55.82 -3.09 -30.71
CA ARG A 364 55.00 -4.25 -30.37
C ARG A 364 54.54 -4.12 -28.91
N GLY A 365 53.35 -3.59 -28.71
CA GLY A 365 52.60 -3.72 -27.46
C GLY A 365 51.46 -4.70 -27.70
N ALA A 366 51.51 -5.85 -27.05
CA ALA A 366 50.43 -6.82 -27.01
C ALA A 366 49.23 -6.21 -26.26
N GLY A 367 48.50 -5.33 -26.93
CA GLY A 367 47.18 -4.88 -26.50
C GLY A 367 46.21 -6.00 -26.77
N SER A 368 45.96 -6.84 -25.76
CA SER A 368 44.76 -7.66 -25.70
C SER A 368 43.58 -6.71 -25.72
N ARG A 369 43.11 -6.33 -26.92
CA ARG A 369 41.77 -5.83 -27.12
C ARG A 369 40.87 -7.00 -26.77
N SER A 370 40.53 -7.12 -25.49
CA SER A 370 39.32 -7.79 -25.02
C SER A 370 38.17 -7.05 -25.71
N ARG A 371 37.92 -7.45 -26.94
CA ARG A 371 36.70 -7.15 -27.67
C ARG A 371 35.63 -7.68 -26.72
N GLY A 372 35.02 -6.76 -25.97
CA GLY A 372 33.96 -7.06 -25.02
C GLY A 372 32.89 -7.78 -25.80
N GLN A 373 32.98 -9.10 -25.77
CA GLN A 373 32.01 -9.98 -26.36
C GLN A 373 30.85 -9.85 -25.40
N THR A 374 30.01 -8.84 -25.63
CA THR A 374 28.70 -8.77 -25.04
C THR A 374 28.07 -10.10 -25.39
N VAL A 375 28.09 -11.01 -24.44
CA VAL A 375 27.42 -12.30 -24.55
C VAL A 375 25.96 -11.90 -24.64
N ALA A 376 25.48 -11.72 -25.88
CA ALA A 376 24.09 -11.55 -26.19
C ALA A 376 23.44 -12.81 -25.65
N THR A 377 22.92 -12.71 -24.43
CA THR A 377 22.25 -13.78 -23.74
C THR A 377 20.97 -13.96 -24.53
N GLU A 378 21.01 -14.87 -25.51
CA GLU A 378 19.83 -15.22 -26.29
C GLU A 378 18.80 -15.74 -25.30
N LEU A 379 17.77 -14.93 -25.04
CA LEU A 379 16.61 -15.38 -24.27
C LEU A 379 16.05 -16.64 -24.96
N PRO A 380 15.54 -17.61 -24.17
CA PRO A 380 14.94 -18.81 -24.73
C PRO A 380 13.95 -18.46 -25.86
N ARG A 381 14.07 -19.14 -27.00
CA ARG A 381 13.12 -18.97 -28.10
C ARG A 381 11.80 -19.61 -27.70
N GLY A 382 10.79 -18.81 -27.37
CA GLY A 382 9.49 -19.30 -26.93
C GLY A 382 8.54 -18.16 -26.54
N ALA A 383 7.29 -18.51 -26.26
CA ALA A 383 6.34 -17.57 -25.66
C ALA A 383 6.57 -17.48 -24.15
N PHE A 384 6.44 -16.28 -23.62
CA PHE A 384 6.64 -15.95 -22.21
C PHE A 384 5.32 -15.48 -21.61
N ARG A 385 5.14 -15.71 -20.31
CA ARG A 385 3.98 -15.25 -19.54
C ARG A 385 4.41 -14.65 -18.20
N SER A 386 3.56 -13.81 -17.64
CA SER A 386 3.73 -13.32 -16.26
C SER A 386 3.55 -14.48 -15.27
N ASN A 387 4.46 -14.57 -14.29
CA ASN A 387 4.38 -15.54 -13.20
C ASN A 387 3.74 -14.87 -11.97
N PHE A 388 2.42 -14.99 -11.85
CA PHE A 388 1.67 -14.38 -10.75
C PHE A 388 2.08 -14.91 -9.37
N GLU A 389 2.49 -16.18 -9.27
CA GLU A 389 2.96 -16.74 -7.99
C GLU A 389 4.22 -16.03 -7.50
N GLN A 390 5.15 -15.75 -8.42
CA GLN A 390 6.38 -15.05 -8.10
C GLN A 390 6.11 -13.56 -7.83
N LEU A 391 5.23 -12.91 -8.60
CA LEU A 391 4.81 -11.54 -8.33
C LEU A 391 4.16 -11.41 -6.94
N ASN A 392 3.26 -12.33 -6.58
CA ASN A 392 2.64 -12.39 -5.25
C ASN A 392 3.69 -12.59 -4.15
N LEU A 393 4.67 -13.47 -4.37
CA LEU A 393 5.77 -13.67 -3.43
C LEU A 393 6.60 -12.40 -3.23
N GLU A 394 6.97 -11.70 -4.29
CA GLU A 394 7.76 -10.47 -4.19
C GLU A 394 6.99 -9.32 -3.51
N MET A 395 5.69 -9.17 -3.81
CA MET A 395 4.83 -8.22 -3.09
C MET A 395 4.68 -8.60 -1.62
N ALA A 396 4.50 -9.90 -1.32
CA ALA A 396 4.45 -10.40 0.03
C ALA A 396 5.76 -10.10 0.80
N LYS A 397 6.92 -10.29 0.17
CA LYS A 397 8.22 -9.89 0.75
C LYS A 397 8.23 -8.40 1.08
N GLN A 398 7.77 -7.53 0.18
CA GLN A 398 7.70 -6.08 0.44
C GLN A 398 6.78 -5.74 1.61
N VAL A 399 5.62 -6.40 1.73
CA VAL A 399 4.70 -6.21 2.87
C VAL A 399 5.36 -6.64 4.19
N VAL A 400 6.04 -7.79 4.21
CA VAL A 400 6.76 -8.29 5.38
C VAL A 400 7.94 -7.39 5.74
N GLU A 401 8.70 -6.91 4.76
CA GLU A 401 9.78 -5.95 4.95
C GLU A 401 9.28 -4.67 5.65
N ASN A 402 8.20 -4.08 5.12
CA ASN A 402 7.58 -2.89 5.70
C ASN A 402 7.03 -3.15 7.11
N PHE A 403 6.46 -4.33 7.35
CA PHE A 403 6.00 -4.74 8.68
C PHE A 403 7.15 -4.79 9.70
N VAL A 404 8.26 -5.44 9.33
CA VAL A 404 9.44 -5.52 10.19
C VAL A 404 10.05 -4.13 10.41
N ALA A 405 10.16 -3.30 9.39
CA ALA A 405 10.63 -1.92 9.55
C ALA A 405 9.76 -1.12 10.54
N LEU A 406 8.43 -1.15 10.37
CA LEU A 406 7.50 -0.41 11.24
C LEU A 406 7.51 -0.90 12.69
N ARG A 407 7.74 -2.20 12.93
CA ARG A 407 7.69 -2.80 14.27
C ARG A 407 8.91 -2.50 15.12
N TRP A 408 10.07 -2.41 14.50
CA TRP A 408 11.36 -2.45 15.19
C TRP A 408 12.03 -1.09 15.29
N SER A 409 11.92 -0.30 14.22
CA SER A 409 12.25 1.11 14.08
C SER A 409 12.34 1.37 12.58
N ASN A 410 11.96 2.57 12.14
CA ASN A 410 12.17 3.00 10.74
C ASN A 410 13.65 3.19 10.38
N ALA A 411 14.57 2.55 11.11
CA ALA A 411 15.98 2.54 10.80
C ALA A 411 16.20 1.73 9.52
N MET A 412 16.83 2.37 8.53
CA MET A 412 17.14 1.76 7.24
C MET A 412 17.90 0.44 7.39
N ILE A 413 18.77 0.31 8.40
CA ILE A 413 19.49 -0.94 8.69
C ILE A 413 18.54 -2.13 8.96
N VAL A 414 17.44 -1.93 9.70
CA VAL A 414 16.48 -2.99 9.99
C VAL A 414 15.76 -3.41 8.72
N ARG A 415 15.37 -2.42 7.91
CA ARG A 415 14.73 -2.65 6.61
C ARG A 415 15.65 -3.46 5.67
N PHE A 416 16.92 -3.06 5.53
CA PHE A 416 17.88 -3.80 4.71
C PHE A 416 18.18 -5.20 5.24
N THR A 417 18.27 -5.35 6.57
CA THR A 417 18.50 -6.66 7.19
C THR A 417 17.31 -7.60 6.96
N ALA A 418 16.08 -7.10 7.11
CA ALA A 418 14.87 -7.86 6.80
C ALA A 418 14.81 -8.24 5.31
N ARG A 419 15.10 -7.28 4.42
CA ARG A 419 15.14 -7.51 2.96
C ARG A 419 16.18 -8.55 2.56
N ALA A 420 17.37 -8.54 3.18
CA ALA A 420 18.40 -9.56 2.97
C ALA A 420 17.89 -10.96 3.37
N LEU A 421 17.32 -11.12 4.57
CA LEU A 421 16.74 -12.40 4.99
C LEU A 421 15.62 -12.87 4.06
N LEU A 422 14.81 -11.95 3.52
CA LEU A 422 13.73 -12.23 2.57
C LEU A 422 14.21 -12.67 1.19
N GLN A 423 15.46 -12.42 0.80
CA GLN A 423 16.02 -12.94 -0.46
C GLN A 423 16.06 -14.48 -0.46
N SER A 424 16.18 -15.09 0.72
CA SER A 424 16.12 -16.55 0.88
C SER A 424 14.71 -17.14 0.80
N ALA A 425 13.66 -16.29 0.80
CA ALA A 425 12.28 -16.75 0.79
C ALA A 425 11.87 -17.20 -0.63
N ARG A 426 11.37 -18.43 -0.69
CA ARG A 426 10.96 -19.11 -1.93
C ARG A 426 9.68 -19.90 -1.72
N ARG A 427 8.88 -20.05 -2.77
CA ARG A 427 7.65 -20.88 -2.76
C ARG A 427 8.05 -22.34 -3.05
N LEU A 428 7.77 -23.23 -2.11
CA LEU A 428 7.97 -24.68 -2.21
C LEU A 428 6.65 -25.37 -1.88
N ASP A 429 6.11 -26.16 -2.82
CA ASP A 429 4.83 -26.88 -2.66
C ASP A 429 3.68 -25.98 -2.18
N GLY A 430 3.59 -24.77 -2.73
CA GLY A 430 2.56 -23.78 -2.37
C GLY A 430 2.77 -23.09 -1.01
N ARG A 431 3.84 -23.40 -0.28
CA ARG A 431 4.21 -22.74 0.98
C ARG A 431 5.44 -21.88 0.79
N ILE A 432 5.47 -20.73 1.46
CA ILE A 432 6.64 -19.86 1.45
C ILE A 432 7.58 -20.33 2.57
N VAL A 433 8.78 -20.72 2.17
CA VAL A 433 9.84 -21.19 3.07
C VAL A 433 11.02 -20.26 2.95
N THR A 434 11.51 -19.78 4.09
CA THR A 434 12.76 -19.03 4.23
C THR A 434 13.89 -19.99 4.56
N GLN A 435 15.07 -19.80 4.00
CA GLN A 435 16.24 -20.58 4.40
C GLN A 435 16.99 -19.88 5.54
N ALA A 436 17.72 -20.64 6.33
CA ALA A 436 18.61 -20.06 7.33
C ALA A 436 19.85 -19.49 6.63
N THR A 437 20.10 -18.19 6.80
CA THR A 437 21.22 -17.48 6.19
C THR A 437 22.31 -17.26 7.25
N PRO A 438 23.58 -17.63 6.99
CA PRO A 438 24.71 -17.31 7.86
C PRO A 438 24.85 -15.81 8.06
N PHE A 439 25.29 -15.40 9.25
CA PHE A 439 25.46 -13.99 9.62
C PHE A 439 26.35 -13.22 8.62
N GLU A 440 27.46 -13.82 8.19
CA GLU A 440 28.40 -13.21 7.26
C GLU A 440 27.73 -12.92 5.91
N GLU A 441 26.89 -13.84 5.43
CA GLU A 441 26.16 -13.67 4.19
C GLU A 441 25.10 -12.57 4.31
N VAL A 442 24.39 -12.48 5.44
CA VAL A 442 23.45 -11.38 5.70
C VAL A 442 24.17 -10.03 5.66
N CYS A 443 25.35 -9.89 6.27
CA CYS A 443 26.14 -8.66 6.23
C CYS A 443 26.53 -8.25 4.80
N VAL A 444 26.97 -9.22 3.99
CA VAL A 444 27.32 -8.98 2.58
C VAL A 444 26.08 -8.53 1.78
N GLN A 445 24.94 -9.21 1.96
CA GLN A 445 23.69 -8.87 1.28
C GLN A 445 23.17 -7.48 1.69
N VAL A 446 23.23 -7.13 2.97
CA VAL A 446 22.85 -5.80 3.46
C VAL A 446 23.68 -4.72 2.79
N ASN A 447 25.00 -4.87 2.76
CA ASN A 447 25.89 -3.88 2.14
C ASN A 447 25.71 -3.80 0.62
N ARG A 448 25.40 -4.91 -0.05
CA ARG A 448 25.03 -4.91 -1.47
C ARG A 448 23.72 -4.13 -1.72
N LEU A 449 22.71 -4.31 -0.87
CA LEU A 449 21.45 -3.56 -0.98
C LEU A 449 21.63 -2.06 -0.74
N VAL A 450 22.48 -1.67 0.21
CA VAL A 450 22.84 -0.26 0.45
C VAL A 450 23.53 0.34 -0.77
N GLN A 451 24.47 -0.38 -1.39
CA GLN A 451 25.12 0.06 -2.62
C GLN A 451 24.12 0.24 -3.76
N GLN A 452 23.20 -0.71 -3.96
CA GLN A 452 22.15 -0.63 -4.98
C GLN A 452 21.24 0.60 -4.78
N GLU A 453 20.87 0.91 -3.55
CA GLU A 453 20.07 2.11 -3.25
C GLU A 453 20.83 3.41 -3.53
N ASN A 454 22.12 3.46 -3.18
CA ASN A 454 22.98 4.61 -3.51
C ASN A 454 23.12 4.78 -5.03
N GLU A 455 23.27 3.68 -5.78
CA GLU A 455 23.36 3.67 -7.25
C GLU A 455 22.04 4.04 -7.94
N SER A 456 20.89 3.71 -7.33
CA SER A 456 19.56 4.02 -7.89
C SER A 456 19.25 5.52 -7.95
N GLY A 457 20.00 6.35 -7.23
CA GLY A 457 19.78 7.79 -7.18
C GLY A 457 18.45 8.20 -6.52
N GLN A 458 17.73 7.28 -5.88
CA GLN A 458 16.47 7.60 -5.19
C GLN A 458 16.66 8.57 -4.00
N TRP A 459 17.91 8.83 -3.62
CA TRP A 459 18.31 9.68 -2.50
C TRP A 459 19.20 10.86 -2.93
N GLN A 460 18.97 11.45 -4.10
CA GLN A 460 19.80 12.54 -4.65
C GLN A 460 20.02 13.73 -3.70
N ASP A 461 19.10 13.99 -2.75
CA ASP A 461 19.22 15.09 -1.78
C ASP A 461 19.88 14.71 -0.44
N LYS A 462 20.27 13.44 -0.23
CA LYS A 462 20.85 12.97 1.04
C LYS A 462 22.25 12.40 0.81
N GLU A 463 23.12 12.59 1.80
CA GLU A 463 24.45 11.98 1.79
C GLU A 463 24.34 10.46 1.55
N PRO A 464 25.22 9.89 0.71
CA PRO A 464 25.19 8.47 0.39
C PRO A 464 25.26 7.64 1.67
N LEU A 465 24.43 6.61 1.75
CA LEU A 465 24.38 5.75 2.92
C LEU A 465 25.72 5.05 3.11
N ALA A 466 26.38 5.31 4.23
CA ALA A 466 27.59 4.59 4.61
C ALA A 466 27.31 3.10 4.75
N LEU A 467 28.27 2.26 4.36
CA LEU A 467 28.19 0.81 4.57
C LEU A 467 28.05 0.50 6.06
N TYR A 468 27.23 -0.49 6.38
CA TYR A 468 27.00 -0.86 7.76
C TYR A 468 28.12 -1.79 8.25
N GLU A 469 28.71 -1.42 9.39
CA GLU A 469 29.58 -2.30 10.17
C GLU A 469 28.82 -3.55 10.63
N SER A 470 29.50 -4.70 10.62
CA SER A 470 28.92 -5.99 11.03
C SER A 470 28.28 -5.93 12.42
N ASP A 471 28.86 -5.19 13.36
CA ASP A 471 28.33 -5.03 14.72
C ASP A 471 26.93 -4.39 14.76
N LYS A 472 26.64 -3.46 13.84
CA LYS A 472 25.33 -2.81 13.76
C LYS A 472 24.28 -3.77 13.19
N VAL A 473 24.65 -4.56 12.18
CA VAL A 473 23.80 -5.60 11.61
C VAL A 473 23.53 -6.70 12.64
N PHE A 474 24.55 -7.12 13.39
CA PHE A 474 24.41 -8.08 14.49
C PHE A 474 23.46 -7.57 15.57
N LYS A 475 23.61 -6.33 16.03
CA LYS A 475 22.70 -5.71 17.01
C LYS A 475 21.27 -5.66 16.48
N ALA A 476 21.07 -5.34 15.20
CA ALA A 476 19.76 -5.36 14.58
C ALA A 476 19.16 -6.78 14.57
N LEU A 477 19.93 -7.80 14.20
CA LEU A 477 19.51 -9.22 14.21
C LEU A 477 19.21 -9.74 15.62
N ASP A 478 20.09 -9.46 16.59
CA ASP A 478 19.93 -9.87 17.99
C ASP A 478 18.69 -9.23 18.59
N ASN A 479 18.49 -7.93 18.37
CA ASN A 479 17.24 -7.26 18.69
C ASN A 479 16.09 -7.99 18.02
N MET A 480 16.11 -8.15 16.67
CA MET A 480 15.09 -8.82 15.85
C MET A 480 14.67 -10.20 16.38
N SER A 481 15.61 -10.94 16.95
CA SER A 481 15.38 -12.28 17.47
C SER A 481 14.76 -12.33 18.88
N ARG A 482 14.90 -11.26 19.68
CA ARG A 482 14.48 -11.23 21.10
C ARG A 482 13.06 -10.71 21.33
N HIS A 483 12.41 -10.13 20.32
CA HIS A 483 11.08 -9.53 20.48
C HIS A 483 9.97 -10.56 20.53
N ALA A 484 8.86 -10.14 21.12
CA ALA A 484 7.68 -10.96 21.34
C ALA A 484 7.10 -11.53 20.03
N ASP A 485 7.20 -10.78 18.93
CA ASP A 485 6.67 -11.21 17.63
C ASP A 485 7.44 -12.38 17.01
N ARG A 486 8.69 -12.63 17.45
CA ARG A 486 9.56 -13.72 16.96
C ARG A 486 9.73 -13.74 15.43
N SER A 487 9.77 -12.57 14.80
CA SER A 487 9.91 -12.41 13.34
C SER A 487 11.20 -13.02 12.79
N VAL A 488 12.24 -13.14 13.61
CA VAL A 488 13.52 -13.77 13.24
C VAL A 488 13.85 -14.87 14.25
N LYS A 489 14.14 -16.08 13.75
CA LYS A 489 14.60 -17.23 14.52
C LYS A 489 16.12 -17.37 14.39
N VAL A 490 16.78 -17.61 15.51
CA VAL A 490 18.19 -18.02 15.53
C VAL A 490 18.25 -19.52 15.39
N VAL A 491 18.73 -20.01 14.24
CA VAL A 491 18.79 -21.44 13.91
C VAL A 491 20.05 -22.08 14.48
N LYS A 492 21.17 -21.36 14.45
CA LYS A 492 22.45 -21.77 15.06
C LYS A 492 23.04 -20.59 15.83
N ARG A 493 23.57 -20.83 17.04
CA ARG A 493 24.17 -19.79 17.91
C ARG A 493 25.69 -19.80 17.96
N ASP A 494 26.33 -20.85 17.45
CA ASP A 494 27.78 -21.04 17.55
C ASP A 494 28.52 -20.14 16.54
N ALA A 495 29.82 -20.38 16.33
CA ALA A 495 30.73 -19.59 15.46
C ALA A 495 30.31 -19.49 13.97
N GLY A 496 29.14 -19.99 13.60
CA GLY A 496 28.44 -19.74 12.35
C GLY A 496 26.97 -19.47 12.63
N ALA A 497 26.70 -18.35 13.30
CA ALA A 497 25.35 -17.97 13.69
C ALA A 497 24.49 -17.84 12.42
N ALA A 498 23.34 -18.53 12.40
CA ALA A 498 22.45 -18.54 11.25
C ALA A 498 21.09 -18.01 11.67
N TYR A 499 20.58 -17.08 10.89
CA TYR A 499 19.31 -16.40 11.13
C TYR A 499 18.32 -16.79 10.05
N GLN A 500 17.06 -17.00 10.44
CA GLN A 500 15.97 -17.32 9.53
C GLN A 500 14.79 -16.41 9.86
N LEU A 501 14.23 -15.74 8.86
CA LEU A 501 12.99 -15.00 9.04
C LEU A 501 11.82 -15.98 9.19
N ASP A 502 11.06 -15.88 10.27
CA ASP A 502 9.93 -16.76 10.55
C ASP A 502 8.69 -16.32 9.76
N TRP A 503 8.57 -16.80 8.52
CA TRP A 503 7.50 -16.38 7.62
C TRP A 503 6.11 -16.60 8.21
N GLU A 504 5.87 -17.74 8.86
CA GLU A 504 4.57 -18.08 9.46
C GLU A 504 4.21 -17.14 10.61
N ALA A 505 5.19 -16.72 11.43
CA ALA A 505 4.94 -15.75 12.48
C ALA A 505 4.62 -14.36 11.91
N CYS A 506 5.42 -13.88 10.94
CA CYS A 506 5.16 -12.61 10.25
C CYS A 506 3.78 -12.61 9.58
N ARG A 507 3.42 -13.70 8.89
CA ARG A 507 2.10 -13.92 8.30
C ARG A 507 0.99 -13.81 9.35
N GLY A 508 1.09 -14.56 10.45
CA GLY A 508 0.06 -14.54 11.51
C GLY A 508 -0.15 -13.15 12.11
N HIS A 509 0.95 -12.42 12.38
CA HIS A 509 0.85 -11.05 12.88
C HIS A 509 0.24 -10.08 11.87
N LEU A 510 0.59 -10.22 10.58
CA LEU A 510 0.04 -9.40 9.51
C LEU A 510 -1.44 -9.66 9.30
N GLN A 511 -1.86 -10.93 9.28
CA GLN A 511 -3.26 -11.34 9.19
C GLN A 511 -4.08 -10.84 10.38
N ALA A 512 -3.58 -11.02 11.60
CA ALA A 512 -4.23 -10.51 12.80
C ALA A 512 -4.37 -8.97 12.79
N ARG A 513 -3.34 -8.25 12.32
CA ARG A 513 -3.37 -6.79 12.18
C ARG A 513 -4.37 -6.34 11.11
N ALA A 514 -4.36 -6.97 9.94
CA ALA A 514 -5.30 -6.67 8.86
C ALA A 514 -6.75 -6.91 9.31
N LEU A 515 -7.01 -8.03 9.98
CA LEU A 515 -8.31 -8.36 10.54
C LEU A 515 -8.74 -7.34 11.60
N ASN A 516 -7.85 -6.95 12.51
CA ASN A 516 -8.14 -5.94 13.53
C ASN A 516 -8.42 -4.55 12.91
N ALA A 517 -7.68 -4.16 11.87
CA ALA A 517 -7.92 -2.91 11.14
C ALA A 517 -9.29 -2.92 10.44
N LEU A 518 -9.64 -4.04 9.78
CA LEU A 518 -10.93 -4.22 9.13
C LEU A 518 -12.09 -4.16 10.14
N LEU A 519 -11.97 -4.85 11.27
CA LEU A 519 -12.98 -4.81 12.33
C LEU A 519 -13.09 -3.42 12.97
N SER A 520 -11.96 -2.72 13.13
CA SER A 520 -11.96 -1.35 13.66
C SER A 520 -12.65 -0.39 12.71
N ALA A 521 -12.42 -0.52 11.41
CA ALA A 521 -13.08 0.30 10.39
C ALA A 521 -14.59 0.00 10.30
N ARG A 522 -14.99 -1.26 10.44
CA ARG A 522 -16.39 -1.70 10.26
C ARG A 522 -17.26 -1.56 11.51
N PHE A 523 -16.72 -1.90 12.68
CA PHE A 523 -17.48 -2.00 13.93
C PHE A 523 -16.98 -1.06 15.03
N GLY A 524 -15.91 -0.31 14.77
CA GLY A 524 -15.28 0.58 15.74
C GLY A 524 -14.18 -0.08 16.58
N ALA A 525 -13.36 0.75 17.22
CA ALA A 525 -12.17 0.33 17.96
C ALA A 525 -12.50 -0.58 19.16
N ASP A 526 -13.66 -0.40 19.81
CA ASP A 526 -14.06 -1.23 20.95
C ASP A 526 -14.37 -2.67 20.54
N ALA A 527 -15.05 -2.86 19.40
CA ALA A 527 -15.33 -4.19 18.87
C ALA A 527 -14.03 -4.88 18.42
N ALA A 528 -13.14 -4.14 17.76
CA ALA A 528 -11.82 -4.65 17.38
C ALA A 528 -10.99 -5.08 18.60
N ARG A 529 -11.00 -4.29 19.69
CA ARG A 529 -10.34 -4.63 20.96
C ARG A 529 -10.93 -5.89 21.59
N VAL A 530 -12.26 -6.01 21.65
CA VAL A 530 -12.94 -7.21 22.14
C VAL A 530 -12.54 -8.43 21.31
N PHE A 531 -12.52 -8.31 19.99
CA PHE A 531 -12.11 -9.39 19.11
C PHE A 531 -10.65 -9.81 19.34
N ALA A 532 -9.73 -8.85 19.43
CA ALA A 532 -8.30 -9.11 19.68
C ALA A 532 -8.07 -9.84 21.02
N LEU A 533 -8.81 -9.47 22.07
CA LEU A 533 -8.78 -10.17 23.36
C LEU A 533 -9.27 -11.61 23.25
N VAL A 534 -10.37 -11.83 22.51
CA VAL A 534 -10.91 -13.17 22.29
C VAL A 534 -9.90 -14.05 21.55
N LEU A 535 -9.26 -13.50 20.51
CA LEU A 535 -8.27 -14.20 19.69
C LEU A 535 -6.98 -14.53 20.46
N ASP A 536 -6.46 -13.58 21.25
CA ASP A 536 -5.20 -13.76 21.98
C ASP A 536 -5.28 -14.88 23.04
N ARG A 537 -6.39 -14.97 23.80
CA ARG A 537 -6.57 -16.08 24.76
C ARG A 537 -6.66 -17.43 24.06
N GLN A 538 -7.28 -17.48 22.88
CA GLN A 538 -7.33 -18.69 22.09
C GLN A 538 -5.95 -19.11 21.58
N GLY A 539 -5.15 -18.16 21.09
CA GLY A 539 -3.77 -18.40 20.67
C GLY A 539 -2.89 -18.93 21.81
N ARG A 540 -3.02 -18.37 23.02
CA ARG A 540 -2.33 -18.87 24.22
C ARG A 540 -2.78 -20.27 24.62
N ALA A 541 -4.08 -20.56 24.55
CA ALA A 541 -4.62 -21.88 24.86
C ALA A 541 -4.17 -22.94 23.84
N THR A 542 -4.12 -22.62 22.54
CA THR A 542 -3.64 -23.56 21.50
C THR A 542 -2.13 -23.77 21.56
N ALA A 543 -1.34 -22.73 21.85
CA ALA A 543 0.09 -22.85 22.04
C ALA A 543 0.43 -23.73 23.26
N LYS A 544 -0.29 -23.56 24.38
CA LYS A 544 -0.14 -24.41 25.57
C LYS A 544 -0.49 -25.87 25.28
N LEU A 545 -1.60 -26.10 24.58
CA LEU A 545 -2.00 -27.45 24.13
C LEU A 545 -0.96 -28.11 23.22
N ARG A 546 -0.32 -27.37 22.31
CA ARG A 546 0.75 -27.89 21.45
C ARG A 546 2.02 -28.22 22.23
N ALA A 547 2.36 -27.40 23.22
CA ALA A 547 3.48 -27.68 24.11
C ALA A 547 3.23 -28.95 24.94
N GLU A 548 2.00 -29.14 25.42
CA GLU A 548 1.60 -30.32 26.19
C GLU A 548 1.39 -31.58 25.32
N SER A 549 0.97 -31.46 24.06
CA SER A 549 0.79 -32.61 23.16
C SER A 549 2.11 -33.30 22.77
N ASN A 550 3.23 -32.63 22.94
CA ASN A 550 4.56 -33.21 22.77
C ASN A 550 5.05 -33.96 24.02
N MET A 551 4.25 -34.00 25.11
CA MET A 551 4.49 -34.89 26.25
C MET A 551 3.85 -36.26 25.97
N PRO A 552 4.66 -37.34 25.85
CA PRO A 552 4.11 -38.68 25.71
C PRO A 552 3.45 -39.14 27.02
N ASP A 553 2.22 -39.65 26.93
CA ASP A 553 1.57 -40.54 27.92
C ASP A 553 1.20 -40.02 29.32
N LEU A 554 0.52 -38.87 29.44
CA LEU A 554 -0.30 -38.58 30.62
C LEU A 554 -1.79 -38.68 30.29
N GLY A 555 -2.30 -39.92 30.35
CA GLY A 555 -3.64 -40.34 29.93
C GLY A 555 -4.85 -39.88 30.78
N SER A 556 -4.90 -38.62 31.23
CA SER A 556 -6.12 -38.08 31.87
C SER A 556 -6.93 -37.23 30.87
N ASN A 557 -8.07 -37.75 30.42
CA ASN A 557 -9.03 -37.09 29.52
C ASN A 557 -9.54 -35.73 30.06
N ASP A 558 -9.44 -35.51 31.37
CA ASP A 558 -10.01 -34.33 32.06
C ASP A 558 -9.27 -33.02 31.76
N ASN A 559 -7.94 -33.07 31.54
CA ASN A 559 -7.15 -31.87 31.22
C ASN A 559 -7.47 -31.33 29.83
N ALA A 560 -7.77 -32.22 28.87
CA ALA A 560 -8.18 -31.81 27.52
C ALA A 560 -9.55 -31.09 27.53
N ALA A 561 -10.47 -31.50 28.41
CA ALA A 561 -11.75 -30.82 28.57
C ALA A 561 -11.57 -29.41 29.16
N PHE A 562 -10.76 -29.27 30.23
CA PHE A 562 -10.47 -27.96 30.83
C PHE A 562 -9.86 -26.96 29.82
N LEU A 563 -8.91 -27.42 29.02
CA LEU A 563 -8.27 -26.59 27.99
C LEU A 563 -9.23 -26.22 26.85
N ARG A 564 -10.25 -27.04 26.55
CA ARG A 564 -11.32 -26.65 25.62
C ARG A 564 -12.20 -25.53 26.19
N TYR A 565 -12.55 -25.59 27.48
CA TYR A 565 -13.34 -24.53 28.12
C TYR A 565 -12.58 -23.20 28.25
N SER A 566 -11.25 -23.25 28.40
CA SER A 566 -10.41 -22.05 28.50
C SER A 566 -10.42 -21.13 27.27
N ARG A 567 -10.99 -21.59 26.14
CA ARG A 567 -11.08 -20.86 24.87
C ARG A 567 -12.28 -19.93 24.78
N PHE A 568 -13.26 -20.08 25.67
CA PHE A 568 -14.48 -19.31 25.61
C PHE A 568 -14.46 -18.15 26.60
N TRP A 569 -15.16 -17.08 26.22
CA TRP A 569 -15.29 -15.85 26.98
C TRP A 569 -16.74 -15.59 27.34
N ASN A 570 -17.01 -15.24 28.60
CA ASN A 570 -18.30 -14.65 28.99
C ASN A 570 -18.22 -13.10 28.91
N ASP A 571 -19.39 -12.45 28.94
CA ASP A 571 -19.49 -10.99 28.80
C ASP A 571 -18.84 -10.23 29.98
N ALA A 572 -18.93 -10.75 31.19
CA ALA A 572 -18.30 -10.17 32.38
C ALA A 572 -16.77 -10.18 32.30
N GLU A 573 -16.16 -11.29 31.87
CA GLU A 573 -14.72 -11.40 31.64
C GLU A 573 -14.28 -10.42 30.55
N VAL A 574 -14.96 -10.41 29.40
CA VAL A 574 -14.62 -9.48 28.30
C VAL A 574 -14.70 -8.03 28.77
N SER A 575 -15.75 -7.66 29.52
CA SER A 575 -15.88 -6.32 30.11
C SER A 575 -14.70 -5.97 31.01
N SER A 576 -14.30 -6.89 31.90
CA SER A 576 -13.18 -6.68 32.83
C SER A 576 -11.83 -6.57 32.11
N TYR A 577 -11.55 -7.43 31.13
CA TYR A 577 -10.25 -7.45 30.42
C TYR A 577 -10.16 -6.37 29.34
N ALA A 578 -11.27 -5.98 28.71
CA ALA A 578 -11.31 -4.92 27.70
C ALA A 578 -11.40 -3.51 28.29
N LEU A 579 -11.64 -3.40 29.60
CA LEU A 579 -11.93 -2.15 30.30
C LEU A 579 -13.13 -1.42 29.66
N LEU A 580 -14.17 -2.18 29.31
CA LEU A 580 -15.40 -1.68 28.71
C LEU A 580 -16.56 -1.83 29.68
N ALA A 581 -17.53 -0.92 29.63
CA ALA A 581 -18.79 -1.10 30.34
C ALA A 581 -19.43 -2.44 29.92
N PRO A 582 -20.04 -3.20 30.87
CA PRO A 582 -20.61 -4.52 30.57
C PRO A 582 -21.59 -4.52 29.39
N GLU A 583 -22.41 -3.48 29.29
CA GLU A 583 -23.37 -3.32 28.19
C GLU A 583 -22.67 -3.11 26.84
N THR A 584 -21.61 -2.31 26.80
CA THR A 584 -20.81 -2.08 25.59
C THR A 584 -20.11 -3.36 25.15
N ALA A 585 -19.47 -4.08 26.08
CA ALA A 585 -18.82 -5.36 25.81
C ALA A 585 -19.83 -6.37 25.24
N ARG A 586 -21.01 -6.51 25.86
CA ARG A 586 -22.09 -7.37 25.38
C ARG A 586 -22.60 -6.97 24.00
N ARG A 587 -22.72 -5.67 23.72
CA ARG A 587 -23.10 -5.18 22.39
C ARG A 587 -22.06 -5.56 21.34
N CYS A 588 -20.78 -5.31 21.61
CA CYS A 588 -19.68 -5.69 20.71
C CYS A 588 -19.67 -7.19 20.42
N LEU A 589 -19.80 -8.03 21.45
CA LEU A 589 -19.84 -9.50 21.29
C LEU A 589 -21.00 -9.95 20.41
N ASN A 590 -22.20 -9.40 20.62
CA ASN A 590 -23.36 -9.76 19.81
C ASN A 590 -23.25 -9.27 18.36
N VAL A 591 -22.71 -8.06 18.12
CA VAL A 591 -22.49 -7.55 16.76
C VAL A 591 -21.49 -8.42 16.01
N LEU A 592 -20.34 -8.71 16.63
CA LEU A 592 -19.31 -9.57 16.04
C LEU A 592 -19.84 -10.98 15.74
N ALA A 593 -20.62 -11.55 16.66
CA ALA A 593 -21.25 -12.85 16.45
C ALA A 593 -22.31 -12.84 15.33
N ALA A 594 -23.14 -11.79 15.26
CA ALA A 594 -24.13 -11.64 14.20
C ALA A 594 -23.48 -11.51 12.80
N SER A 595 -22.27 -10.95 12.74
CA SER A 595 -21.48 -10.84 11.50
C SER A 595 -20.60 -12.06 11.18
N GLY A 596 -20.64 -13.13 11.99
CA GLY A 596 -19.88 -14.36 11.75
C GLY A 596 -18.43 -14.38 12.24
N TYR A 597 -17.92 -13.29 12.84
CA TYR A 597 -16.55 -13.25 13.36
C TYR A 597 -16.38 -13.98 14.71
N LEU A 598 -17.46 -14.14 15.47
CA LEU A 598 -17.48 -14.89 16.72
C LEU A 598 -18.55 -15.98 16.68
N ASN A 599 -18.19 -17.16 17.19
CA ASN A 599 -19.10 -18.25 17.45
C ASN A 599 -19.75 -18.06 18.82
N LYS A 600 -21.07 -18.06 18.85
CA LYS A 600 -21.88 -17.92 20.07
C LYS A 600 -22.36 -19.29 20.52
N HIS A 601 -21.96 -19.71 21.71
CA HIS A 601 -22.29 -21.01 22.29
C HIS A 601 -23.09 -20.83 23.58
N LEU A 602 -24.07 -21.71 23.79
CA LEU A 602 -24.81 -21.79 25.04
C LEU A 602 -24.05 -22.74 25.98
N ALA A 603 -23.60 -22.25 27.13
CA ALA A 603 -22.93 -23.06 28.15
C ALA A 603 -23.83 -23.29 29.35
N ASP A 604 -23.83 -24.51 29.84
CA ASP A 604 -24.54 -24.89 31.06
C ASP A 604 -23.67 -24.55 32.28
N SER A 605 -24.27 -23.89 33.27
CA SER A 605 -23.64 -23.66 34.56
C SER A 605 -23.50 -24.99 35.32
N VAL A 606 -22.36 -25.67 35.14
CA VAL A 606 -21.93 -26.79 35.97
C VAL A 606 -21.30 -26.23 37.26
N GLY A 607 -22.10 -25.51 38.04
CA GLY A 607 -21.72 -25.11 39.39
C GLY A 607 -21.79 -26.29 40.35
N ALA A 608 -20.86 -26.35 41.32
CA ALA A 608 -20.79 -27.37 42.37
C ALA A 608 -21.99 -27.37 43.37
N CYS A 609 -22.99 -26.51 43.16
CA CYS A 609 -24.20 -26.43 43.98
C CYS A 609 -25.45 -26.83 43.16
N PRO A 610 -26.31 -27.73 43.70
CA PRO A 610 -27.55 -28.13 43.04
C PRO A 610 -28.43 -26.92 42.67
N PRO A 611 -29.08 -26.92 41.49
CA PRO A 611 -29.92 -25.80 41.05
C PRO A 611 -31.12 -25.58 41.95
N THR A 612 -31.25 -24.38 42.52
CA THR A 612 -32.56 -23.78 42.80
C THR A 612 -32.96 -22.94 41.58
N THR A 613 -33.68 -23.59 40.66
CA THR A 613 -34.61 -23.05 39.64
C THR A 613 -34.21 -21.84 38.76
N GLN A 614 -34.01 -22.17 37.46
CA GLN A 614 -34.62 -21.54 36.27
C GLN A 614 -33.86 -20.63 35.29
N ASN A 615 -32.59 -20.28 35.45
CA ASN A 615 -31.81 -19.73 34.31
C ASN A 615 -30.31 -20.07 34.45
N LYS A 616 -29.95 -21.31 34.15
CA LYS A 616 -28.57 -21.83 34.29
C LYS A 616 -27.73 -21.77 33.02
N HIS A 617 -28.25 -21.22 31.93
CA HIS A 617 -27.50 -21.09 30.69
C HIS A 617 -26.94 -19.68 30.56
N PHE A 618 -25.65 -19.59 30.22
CA PHE A 618 -25.01 -18.33 29.88
C PHE A 618 -24.37 -18.44 28.51
N TRP A 619 -24.31 -17.32 27.80
CA TRP A 619 -23.67 -17.25 26.50
C TRP A 619 -22.16 -17.14 26.67
N VAL A 620 -21.44 -17.97 25.94
CA VAL A 620 -19.99 -17.87 25.81
C VAL A 620 -19.62 -17.69 24.35
N PHE A 621 -18.56 -16.92 24.13
CA PHE A 621 -18.09 -16.53 22.81
C PHE A 621 -16.71 -17.12 22.58
N GLY A 622 -16.50 -17.68 21.40
CA GLY A 622 -15.19 -18.10 20.92
C GLY A 622 -15.05 -17.70 19.46
N THR A 623 -13.86 -17.85 18.89
CA THR A 623 -13.68 -17.71 17.44
C THR A 623 -12.74 -18.81 16.96
N ARG A 624 -12.47 -18.87 15.67
CA ARG A 624 -11.26 -19.49 15.13
C ARG A 624 -10.68 -18.46 14.19
N GLU A 625 -9.37 -18.29 14.25
CA GLU A 625 -8.68 -17.32 13.38
C GLU A 625 -9.01 -17.57 11.90
N GLU A 626 -9.05 -18.84 11.49
CA GLU A 626 -9.39 -19.27 10.14
C GLU A 626 -10.83 -18.87 9.75
N ASP A 627 -11.82 -19.11 10.60
CA ASP A 627 -13.23 -18.76 10.35
C ASP A 627 -13.41 -17.24 10.24
N ALA A 628 -12.79 -16.48 11.14
CA ALA A 628 -12.85 -15.02 11.14
C ALA A 628 -12.13 -14.42 9.93
N ARG A 629 -10.99 -15.00 9.53
CA ARG A 629 -10.24 -14.63 8.32
C ARG A 629 -11.06 -14.92 7.07
N GLN A 630 -11.66 -16.09 6.98
CA GLN A 630 -12.52 -16.47 5.85
C GLN A 630 -13.71 -15.51 5.71
N THR A 631 -14.38 -15.19 6.82
CA THR A 631 -15.46 -14.20 6.86
C THR A 631 -15.00 -12.81 6.41
N ALA A 632 -13.77 -12.40 6.77
CA ALA A 632 -13.17 -11.16 6.31
C ALA A 632 -12.90 -11.17 4.80
N ILE A 633 -12.33 -12.26 4.28
CA ILE A 633 -12.06 -12.44 2.85
C ILE A 633 -13.36 -12.34 2.04
N GLU A 634 -14.41 -13.05 2.45
CA GLU A 634 -15.74 -12.98 1.80
C GLU A 634 -16.31 -11.57 1.83
N SER A 635 -16.19 -10.87 2.97
CA SER A 635 -16.61 -9.47 3.08
C SER A 635 -15.82 -8.55 2.14
N CYS A 636 -14.51 -8.78 1.98
CA CYS A 636 -13.67 -8.03 1.05
C CYS A 636 -14.05 -8.30 -0.41
N TYR A 637 -14.30 -9.56 -0.79
CA TYR A 637 -14.77 -9.88 -2.15
C TYR A 637 -16.12 -9.26 -2.47
N GLN A 638 -17.07 -9.29 -1.52
CA GLN A 638 -18.35 -8.62 -1.71
C GLN A 638 -18.17 -7.10 -1.87
N TYR A 639 -17.27 -6.49 -1.11
CA TYR A 639 -16.95 -5.06 -1.26
C TYR A 639 -16.37 -4.76 -2.65
N VAL A 640 -15.40 -5.55 -3.09
CA VAL A 640 -14.80 -5.44 -4.43
C VAL A 640 -15.86 -5.54 -5.52
N ALA A 641 -16.75 -6.53 -5.45
CA ALA A 641 -17.84 -6.70 -6.40
C ALA A 641 -18.75 -5.46 -6.47
N ASN A 642 -19.14 -4.92 -5.32
CA ASN A 642 -19.96 -3.71 -5.25
C ASN A 642 -19.24 -2.47 -5.83
N VAL A 643 -17.92 -2.36 -5.63
CA VAL A 643 -17.12 -1.25 -6.18
C VAL A 643 -16.99 -1.38 -7.70
N PHE A 644 -16.81 -2.59 -8.22
CA PHE A 644 -16.80 -2.84 -9.66
C PHE A 644 -18.13 -2.51 -10.31
N GLU A 645 -19.25 -3.00 -9.77
CA GLU A 645 -20.58 -2.68 -10.29
C GLU A 645 -20.80 -1.16 -10.33
N ARG A 646 -20.39 -0.45 -9.27
CA ARG A 646 -20.48 1.00 -9.23
C ARG A 646 -19.56 1.68 -10.24
N LYS A 647 -18.34 1.18 -10.44
CA LYS A 647 -17.39 1.70 -11.43
C LYS A 647 -17.96 1.54 -12.85
N GLU A 648 -18.49 0.38 -13.20
CA GLU A 648 -19.13 0.13 -14.50
C GLU A 648 -20.23 1.14 -14.80
N VAL A 649 -21.07 1.44 -13.80
CA VAL A 649 -22.13 2.46 -13.91
C VAL A 649 -21.57 3.87 -14.12
N GLU A 650 -20.45 4.24 -13.48
CA GLU A 650 -19.82 5.55 -13.70
C GLU A 650 -19.14 5.64 -15.08
N VAL A 651 -18.46 4.57 -15.52
CA VAL A 651 -17.87 4.48 -16.87
C VAL A 651 -18.93 4.59 -17.95
N GLU A 652 -20.08 3.92 -17.81
CA GLU A 652 -21.19 4.03 -18.77
C GLU A 652 -21.73 5.47 -18.87
N LYS A 653 -21.79 6.19 -17.74
CA LYS A 653 -22.19 7.61 -17.72
C LYS A 653 -21.14 8.50 -18.39
N LEU A 654 -19.86 8.28 -18.12
CA LEU A 654 -18.77 9.00 -18.76
C LEU A 654 -18.79 8.81 -20.28
N GLN A 655 -19.00 7.58 -20.76
CA GLN A 655 -19.15 7.31 -22.19
C GLN A 655 -20.35 8.07 -22.80
N LYS A 656 -21.50 8.10 -22.10
CA LYS A 656 -22.68 8.86 -22.55
C LYS A 656 -22.43 10.38 -22.59
N LEU A 657 -21.61 10.91 -21.68
CA LEU A 657 -21.22 12.33 -21.67
C LEU A 657 -20.19 12.62 -22.77
N ALA A 658 -19.23 11.72 -22.99
CA ALA A 658 -18.23 11.85 -24.06
C ALA A 658 -18.88 11.85 -25.45
N LEU A 659 -19.94 11.08 -25.67
CA LEU A 659 -20.72 11.13 -26.91
C LEU A 659 -21.45 12.47 -27.12
N LYS A 660 -21.60 13.29 -26.08
CA LYS A 660 -22.17 14.65 -26.13
C LYS A 660 -21.09 15.73 -26.15
N ALA A 661 -19.81 15.38 -26.28
CA ALA A 661 -18.69 16.32 -26.22
C ALA A 661 -18.79 17.43 -27.29
N ASP A 662 -19.44 17.18 -28.42
CA ASP A 662 -19.69 18.22 -29.45
C ASP A 662 -20.61 19.36 -28.96
N GLN A 663 -21.32 19.15 -27.84
CA GLN A 663 -22.21 20.12 -27.18
C GLN A 663 -21.71 20.46 -25.78
N MET A 664 -20.39 20.59 -25.59
CA MET A 664 -19.78 20.82 -24.29
C MET A 664 -20.21 22.18 -23.71
N THR A 665 -21.20 22.16 -22.82
CA THR A 665 -21.52 23.27 -21.93
C THR A 665 -20.62 23.20 -20.70
N ASP A 666 -20.38 24.33 -20.03
CA ASP A 666 -19.60 24.37 -18.77
C ASP A 666 -20.19 23.41 -17.71
N GLU A 667 -21.52 23.26 -17.70
CA GLU A 667 -22.23 22.32 -16.83
C GLU A 667 -21.88 20.86 -17.15
N LEU A 668 -21.81 20.50 -18.44
CA LEU A 668 -21.47 19.16 -18.88
C LEU A 668 -19.99 18.84 -18.63
N ALA A 669 -19.10 19.82 -18.82
CA ALA A 669 -17.69 19.71 -18.47
C ALA A 669 -17.50 19.47 -16.96
N PHE A 670 -18.20 20.24 -16.11
CA PHE A 670 -18.17 20.04 -14.67
C PHE A 670 -18.71 18.65 -14.26
N GLU A 671 -19.80 18.19 -14.88
CA GLU A 671 -20.33 16.85 -14.63
C GLU A 671 -19.32 15.77 -15.02
N MET A 672 -18.68 15.90 -16.18
CA MET A 672 -17.65 14.96 -16.65
C MET A 672 -16.48 14.87 -15.66
N THR A 673 -15.90 16.00 -15.24
CA THR A 673 -14.82 16.01 -14.25
C THR A 673 -15.26 15.43 -12.91
N SER A 674 -16.47 15.73 -12.45
CA SER A 674 -16.99 15.14 -11.20
C SER A 674 -17.13 13.61 -11.29
N ARG A 675 -17.42 13.07 -12.48
CA ARG A 675 -17.56 11.63 -12.72
C ARG A 675 -16.21 10.95 -12.85
N GLU A 676 -15.25 11.59 -13.52
CA GLU A 676 -13.85 11.14 -13.57
C GLU A 676 -13.25 11.02 -12.16
N ILE A 677 -13.44 12.04 -11.31
CA ILE A 677 -13.00 11.98 -9.90
C ILE A 677 -13.68 10.82 -9.16
N ALA A 678 -14.96 10.55 -9.45
CA ALA A 678 -15.66 9.43 -8.82
C ALA A 678 -15.11 8.07 -9.27
N GLU A 679 -14.78 7.91 -10.55
CA GLU A 679 -14.11 6.73 -11.08
C GLU A 679 -12.73 6.54 -10.42
N ASP A 680 -11.90 7.58 -10.38
CA ASP A 680 -10.56 7.56 -9.77
C ASP A 680 -10.62 7.15 -8.29
N LEU A 681 -11.62 7.64 -7.55
CA LEU A 681 -11.84 7.24 -6.15
C LEU A 681 -12.23 5.77 -6.00
N LEU A 682 -13.00 5.21 -6.94
CA LEU A 682 -13.36 3.80 -6.94
C LEU A 682 -12.14 2.93 -7.27
N GLU A 683 -11.32 3.35 -8.25
CA GLU A 683 -10.06 2.67 -8.57
C GLU A 683 -9.06 2.70 -7.40
N ALA A 684 -8.88 3.86 -6.77
CA ALA A 684 -8.05 3.99 -5.58
C ALA A 684 -8.55 3.10 -4.44
N SER A 685 -9.87 2.99 -4.27
CA SER A 685 -10.46 2.09 -3.28
C SER A 685 -10.19 0.62 -3.60
N LEU A 686 -10.24 0.22 -4.88
CA LEU A 686 -9.87 -1.13 -5.29
C LEU A 686 -8.39 -1.36 -4.97
N ALA A 687 -7.50 -0.46 -5.39
CA ALA A 687 -6.07 -0.56 -5.09
C ALA A 687 -5.80 -0.70 -3.58
N GLY A 688 -6.53 0.03 -2.72
CA GLY A 688 -6.42 -0.10 -1.26
C GLY A 688 -6.74 -1.50 -0.74
N ILE A 689 -7.83 -2.13 -1.21
CA ILE A 689 -8.29 -3.41 -0.66
C ILE A 689 -7.42 -4.60 -1.09
N ASP A 690 -6.78 -4.53 -2.26
CA ASP A 690 -5.95 -5.61 -2.79
C ASP A 690 -4.77 -5.99 -1.87
N GLN A 691 -4.18 -5.06 -1.13
CA GLN A 691 -3.12 -5.39 -0.17
C GLN A 691 -3.69 -6.15 1.03
N THR A 692 -4.90 -5.79 1.45
CA THR A 692 -5.61 -6.49 2.53
C THR A 692 -5.93 -7.92 2.09
N LEU A 693 -6.41 -8.09 0.85
CA LEU A 693 -6.68 -9.42 0.29
C LEU A 693 -5.40 -10.25 0.14
N LEU A 694 -4.30 -9.67 -0.38
CA LEU A 694 -3.00 -10.35 -0.44
C LEU A 694 -2.56 -10.85 0.95
N ILE A 695 -2.71 -10.02 1.98
CA ILE A 695 -2.36 -10.39 3.36
C ILE A 695 -3.25 -11.51 3.90
N LEU A 696 -4.56 -11.45 3.65
CA LEU A 696 -5.51 -12.43 4.18
C LEU A 696 -5.47 -13.78 3.44
N THR A 697 -5.15 -13.79 2.14
CA THR A 697 -5.22 -14.98 1.27
C THR A 697 -3.86 -15.66 1.05
N GLU A 698 -2.88 -14.91 0.54
CA GLU A 698 -1.65 -15.46 -0.07
C GLU A 698 -0.43 -15.44 0.85
N LEU A 699 -0.32 -14.47 1.77
CA LEU A 699 0.64 -14.62 2.89
C LEU A 699 0.25 -15.85 3.66
#